data_AF-A0A814MZX7-F1
#
_entry.id   AF-A0A814MZX7-F1
#
_cell.length_a   1.000
_cell.length_b   1.000
_cell.length_c   1.000
_cell.angle_alpha   90.00
_cell.angle_beta   90.00
_cell.angle_gamma   90.00
#
_symmetry.space_group_name_H-M   'P 1'
#
loop_
_entity.id
_entity.type
_entity.pdbx_description
1 polymer ?
#
loop_
_entity_poly.entity_id
_entity_poly.type
_entity_poly.pdbx_seq_one_letter_code
_entity_poly.pdbx_strand_id
1 'polypeptide(L)'
;MVKRNIICLLGNNGCGKSSICEMINSRKEADNSIPIAIERSNELGLKYGIDPTIIDKLTLEYTFDADDFNKIILPDQTVNQEQIYWIILDCDIDTVLKRIQLRPTKSVWETRKALYYCQQRFRHLSAHFGIPFVDTTLKTLEQVYDEILDIVRKYSNFYRYYRQMGTQILNYNQIQECDVENKLYKMINIYDIDKITNLPEYAEELDNVDKRKLYIRWYINNNSLEINPERNILQVGEYELPITGTILRLVTEGESKKVYKDISGNPFTKTLAFIILKSTIYSHSMQVTGEINTLGSIRACGSQLIMEMMWRNGLKHSYRSINSNGIIVSDFIDEITPIEVIVKRYCQGTDKNSYYDILENENIVLSNSNGEYICGPYVRWDWRNPNHISPKTRKSLNKNPYYYIYEQAAAKEEFFNKILANKQYAIPVGDKNITEDLVTHVMDVKQTKLSVLKMFMVIQSYFSRVNLLIKDVCFMLEKNGKQFWSEINQDCMRITTIDSNQNKFDKDIWRAGGSASREQILQKWNDFNRILIEYFMKNKFHETELLNYNSYFYTEEIEKLLTNTQLKIPTNLQEVWLTIRGKNPRSVLVTMDMFNGQPVLVKSSQVYEIHSDGEYWKAMEKLSIFTNMLIVDLNGAFGETDTKNRQIIKKLAQKYHVYVGGGLRSLADVEDMLKSSVRRCVVASADDELIMKIPKERLVVEISINEQNEVLIHGRHTNTHVNIITRINQLIQIGVNTISITFVQSEGHLSGIPRQQIRDLLLQISQNIKRIYIAGGISTLDDLEYLWSFDRVVPQLGSAIWKNKLTIGSIFNSMINFNDNGTVSAIIQDVNGPVKGLCYMNRESIEQTCQHRKLYRYSRKLGRVIMKGETSGDIQHIIQISLDCDSDAMLVMVDSKNPFCHRGSHSCFCLQTSVKANLATLAEHIKSKINDNSYTGIMQRNPQLALAKVLEEFWEVMASPQDYQVSECSDLFVHLVMYLNGIGVTMEDIFNELNARRWAPKIFNEQNKISDKKSKEIIIGITTSKYTDKTDRFAEEQLGIKIIRQSGRNLYVKGDIVDRNKFCKYFDYDEDVKLSLFPSKPKDMPWLLASKRVTHLITFETVVKNYPKVYTLLHEVPDPNICLALLCRKGACIEPEKWTHENKPLIAAEHVSHVTRFFEENNINPSTYHLDRVTGSSEGYVVNTNQYLLADAIVETGRTLEENDLEIWKVIIPKGQIHIALYGRCN
;
A
#
# COMPACT_ATOMS: atom_id res chain seq x y z
N MET A 1 62.39 -1.60 28.15
CA MET A 1 61.38 -1.58 27.07
C MET A 1 60.10 -0.99 27.64
N VAL A 2 59.55 0.05 27.03
CA VAL A 2 58.23 0.59 27.41
C VAL A 2 57.20 -0.50 27.13
N LYS A 3 56.47 -0.95 28.15
CA LYS A 3 55.40 -1.96 28.00
C LYS A 3 54.30 -1.35 27.12
N ARG A 4 53.94 -2.03 26.03
CA ARG A 4 52.92 -1.55 25.08
C ARG A 4 51.51 -1.91 25.56
N ASN A 5 50.52 -1.18 25.07
CA ASN A 5 49.10 -1.49 25.26
C ASN A 5 48.59 -2.29 24.05
N ILE A 6 47.91 -3.41 24.31
CA ILE A 6 47.30 -4.26 23.30
C ILE A 6 45.78 -4.02 23.31
N ILE A 7 45.18 -3.70 22.17
CA ILE A 7 43.74 -3.45 22.00
C ILE A 7 43.13 -4.62 21.23
N CYS A 8 42.29 -5.40 21.89
CA CYS A 8 41.55 -6.50 21.26
C CYS A 8 40.17 -5.99 20.83
N LEU A 9 39.98 -5.81 19.51
CA LEU A 9 38.71 -5.33 18.94
C LEU A 9 37.79 -6.51 18.61
N LEU A 10 36.55 -6.41 19.09
CA LEU A 10 35.49 -7.41 18.95
C LEU A 10 34.29 -6.78 18.23
N GLY A 11 33.47 -7.59 17.58
CA GLY A 11 32.24 -7.14 16.92
C GLY A 11 32.08 -7.62 15.48
N ASN A 12 30.91 -7.31 14.91
CA ASN A 12 30.59 -7.62 13.52
C ASN A 12 31.46 -6.78 12.56
N ASN A 13 31.86 -7.36 11.42
CA ASN A 13 32.66 -6.64 10.42
C ASN A 13 31.92 -5.41 9.84
N GLY A 14 30.59 -5.37 9.87
CA GLY A 14 29.79 -4.20 9.50
C GLY A 14 29.93 -3.00 10.46
N CYS A 15 30.49 -3.20 11.66
CA CYS A 15 30.79 -2.14 12.62
C CYS A 15 32.09 -1.39 12.32
N GLY A 16 32.86 -1.79 11.29
CA GLY A 16 34.14 -1.15 10.95
C GLY A 16 35.35 -1.70 11.70
N LYS A 17 35.20 -2.83 12.41
CA LYS A 17 36.26 -3.47 13.22
C LYS A 17 37.61 -3.62 12.49
N SER A 18 37.61 -4.24 11.31
CA SER A 18 38.85 -4.47 10.55
C SER A 18 39.48 -3.16 10.07
N SER A 19 38.67 -2.21 9.61
CA SER A 19 39.15 -0.88 9.19
C SER A 19 39.77 -0.08 10.35
N ILE A 20 39.17 -0.14 11.53
CA ILE A 20 39.73 0.50 12.74
C ILE A 20 41.02 -0.20 13.18
N CYS A 21 41.06 -1.54 13.14
CA CYS A 21 42.26 -2.29 13.48
C CYS A 21 43.44 -1.91 12.55
N GLU A 22 43.17 -1.81 11.24
CA GLU A 22 44.16 -1.38 10.25
C GLU A 22 44.59 0.07 10.47
N MET A 23 43.65 0.96 10.76
CA MET A 23 43.92 2.37 11.06
C MET A 23 44.79 2.56 12.31
N ILE A 24 44.56 1.80 13.39
CA ILE A 24 45.41 1.81 14.59
C ILE A 24 46.81 1.29 14.27
N ASN A 25 46.90 0.21 13.51
CA ASN A 25 48.19 -0.41 13.20
C ASN A 25 49.00 0.30 12.12
N SER A 26 48.39 1.09 11.24
CA SER A 26 49.06 1.81 10.14
C SER A 26 49.63 3.16 10.56
N ARG A 27 49.02 3.85 11.55
CA ARG A 27 49.54 5.12 12.11
C ARG A 27 50.78 4.93 13.02
N LYS A 28 51.58 3.89 12.78
CA LYS A 28 52.63 3.34 13.66
C LYS A 28 53.97 4.06 13.62
N GLU A 29 54.17 5.08 12.78
CA GLU A 29 55.54 5.40 12.33
C GLU A 29 56.38 6.35 13.22
N ALA A 30 55.99 6.72 14.44
CA ALA A 30 56.81 7.68 15.21
C ALA A 30 57.01 7.45 16.72
N ASP A 31 56.25 6.59 17.41
CA ASP A 31 56.37 6.47 18.87
C ASP A 31 56.09 5.05 19.41
N ASN A 32 57.00 4.53 20.23
CA ASN A 32 56.88 3.23 20.90
C ASN A 32 55.80 3.19 22.01
N SER A 33 55.14 4.33 22.28
CA SER A 33 53.99 4.47 23.17
C SER A 33 52.63 4.12 22.52
N ILE A 34 52.60 3.86 21.20
CA ILE A 34 51.37 3.65 20.44
C ILE A 34 50.82 2.22 20.63
N PRO A 35 49.52 2.04 20.92
CA PRO A 35 48.91 0.72 21.11
C PRO A 35 48.88 -0.12 19.83
N ILE A 36 48.82 -1.44 20.00
CA ILE A 36 48.66 -2.41 18.89
C ILE A 36 47.23 -2.93 18.90
N ALA A 37 46.54 -2.87 17.76
CA ALA A 37 45.20 -3.44 17.63
C ALA A 37 45.24 -4.87 17.08
N ILE A 38 44.44 -5.75 17.67
CA ILE A 38 44.31 -7.17 17.34
C ILE A 38 42.84 -7.47 17.08
N GLU A 39 42.56 -8.26 16.05
CA GLU A 39 41.22 -8.72 15.67
C GLU A 39 41.31 -10.12 15.07
N ARG A 40 40.19 -10.86 15.01
CA ARG A 40 40.14 -12.25 14.53
C ARG A 40 40.89 -12.53 13.22
N SER A 41 40.81 -11.64 12.24
CA SER A 41 41.42 -11.86 10.92
C SER A 41 42.95 -11.68 10.91
N ASN A 42 43.53 -11.11 11.97
CA ASN A 42 44.98 -10.97 12.07
C ASN A 42 45.61 -12.07 12.93
N GLU A 43 46.67 -12.69 12.41
CA GLU A 43 47.46 -13.68 13.14
C GLU A 43 48.27 -13.06 14.31
N LEU A 44 48.16 -11.75 14.49
CA LEU A 44 48.91 -10.97 15.46
C LEU A 44 48.56 -11.35 16.90
N GLY A 45 47.32 -11.78 17.18
CA GLY A 45 46.87 -12.24 18.50
C GLY A 45 47.70 -13.38 19.06
N LEU A 46 47.99 -14.39 18.23
CA LEU A 46 48.75 -15.59 18.62
C LEU A 46 50.17 -15.23 19.07
N LYS A 47 50.77 -14.20 18.47
CA LYS A 47 52.10 -13.69 18.87
C LYS A 47 52.14 -13.15 20.29
N TYR A 48 51.02 -12.66 20.82
CA TYR A 48 50.90 -12.12 22.18
C TYR A 48 50.24 -13.11 23.16
N GLY A 49 50.00 -14.36 22.73
CA GLY A 49 49.35 -15.38 23.55
C GLY A 49 47.85 -15.14 23.74
N ILE A 50 47.21 -14.41 22.83
CA ILE A 50 45.78 -14.09 22.87
C ILE A 50 45.08 -14.92 21.78
N ASP A 51 44.06 -15.70 22.13
CA ASP A 51 43.15 -16.33 21.15
C ASP A 51 42.05 -15.31 20.78
N PRO A 52 42.12 -14.64 19.61
CA PRO A 52 41.11 -13.67 19.22
C PRO A 52 39.78 -14.33 18.84
N THR A 53 39.72 -15.65 18.71
CA THR A 53 38.49 -16.39 18.38
C THR A 53 37.64 -16.73 19.60
N ILE A 54 38.16 -16.54 20.82
CA ILE A 54 37.48 -16.95 22.06
C ILE A 54 36.09 -16.31 22.21
N ILE A 55 35.94 -15.03 21.84
CA ILE A 55 34.66 -14.32 21.94
C ILE A 55 33.66 -14.78 20.87
N ASP A 56 34.15 -15.15 19.68
CA ASP A 56 33.30 -15.71 18.63
C ASP A 56 32.78 -17.10 19.05
N LYS A 57 33.65 -17.94 19.65
CA LYS A 57 33.24 -19.22 20.27
C LYS A 57 32.18 -18.97 21.34
N LEU A 58 32.41 -18.02 22.26
CA LEU A 58 31.45 -17.68 23.31
C LEU A 58 30.11 -17.13 22.80
N THR A 59 30.11 -16.52 21.62
CA THR A 59 28.88 -16.00 20.99
C THR A 59 28.07 -17.12 20.33
N LEU A 60 28.74 -18.11 19.74
CA LEU A 60 28.10 -19.19 18.97
C LEU A 60 27.82 -20.44 19.80
N GLU A 61 28.73 -20.82 20.68
CA GLU A 61 28.73 -22.06 21.45
C GLU A 61 28.20 -21.87 22.88
N TYR A 62 27.57 -20.73 23.18
CA TYR A 62 27.05 -20.42 24.51
C TYR A 62 26.21 -21.58 25.06
N THR A 63 26.67 -22.14 26.17
CA THR A 63 25.94 -23.14 26.95
C THR A 63 25.39 -22.49 28.21
N PHE A 64 24.26 -23.00 28.71
CA PHE A 64 23.75 -22.65 30.03
C PHE A 64 24.48 -23.41 31.16
N ASP A 65 25.54 -24.15 30.80
CA ASP A 65 26.41 -24.78 31.78
C ASP A 65 27.27 -23.69 32.43
N ALA A 66 26.81 -23.26 33.60
CA ALA A 66 27.49 -22.26 34.41
C ALA A 66 28.92 -22.68 34.74
N ASP A 67 29.23 -23.98 34.79
CA ASP A 67 30.56 -24.46 35.15
C ASP A 67 31.56 -24.33 34.01
N ASP A 68 31.15 -24.26 32.74
CA ASP A 68 32.09 -24.14 31.61
C ASP A 68 32.25 -22.68 31.17
N PHE A 69 31.15 -21.93 31.09
CA PHE A 69 31.18 -20.53 30.68
C PHE A 69 31.84 -19.61 31.73
N ASN A 70 31.58 -19.82 33.03
CA ASN A 70 32.18 -18.98 34.09
C ASN A 70 33.68 -19.26 34.29
N LYS A 71 34.21 -20.41 33.83
CA LYS A 71 35.65 -20.73 33.89
C LYS A 71 36.49 -19.92 32.88
N ILE A 72 35.85 -19.32 31.88
CA ILE A 72 36.58 -18.59 30.84
C ILE A 72 36.99 -17.23 31.38
N ILE A 73 38.30 -17.02 31.53
CA ILE A 73 38.88 -15.76 32.00
C ILE A 73 39.55 -15.07 30.81
N LEU A 74 39.12 -13.85 30.51
CA LEU A 74 39.82 -13.01 29.54
C LEU A 74 41.03 -12.37 30.21
N PRO A 75 42.26 -12.57 29.70
CA PRO A 75 43.46 -12.02 30.31
C PRO A 75 43.46 -10.50 30.20
N ASP A 76 43.86 -9.83 31.29
CA ASP A 76 44.12 -8.39 31.31
C ASP A 76 45.59 -8.06 30.96
N GLN A 77 46.46 -9.07 30.87
CA GLN A 77 47.88 -8.92 30.55
C GLN A 77 48.39 -10.05 29.63
N THR A 78 49.35 -9.74 28.76
CA THR A 78 50.04 -10.74 27.95
C THR A 78 51.07 -11.51 28.78
N VAL A 79 51.64 -12.59 28.21
CA VAL A 79 52.76 -13.34 28.83
C VAL A 79 53.96 -12.43 29.14
N ASN A 80 54.14 -11.36 28.37
CA ASN A 80 55.21 -10.35 28.56
C ASN A 80 54.80 -9.18 29.47
N GLN A 81 53.69 -9.30 30.20
CA GLN A 81 53.13 -8.28 31.11
C GLN A 81 52.72 -6.96 30.43
N GLU A 82 52.41 -6.99 29.13
CA GLU A 82 51.78 -5.87 28.41
C GLU A 82 50.29 -5.82 28.75
N GLN A 83 49.71 -4.63 28.88
CA GLN A 83 48.28 -4.49 29.26
C GLN A 83 47.37 -4.79 28.07
N ILE A 84 46.28 -5.53 28.31
CA ILE A 84 45.28 -5.88 27.31
C ILE A 84 43.98 -5.10 27.58
N TYR A 85 43.50 -4.40 26.56
CA TYR A 85 42.22 -3.70 26.53
C TYR A 85 41.28 -4.41 25.56
N TRP A 86 40.26 -5.06 26.07
CA TRP A 86 39.19 -5.62 25.26
C TRP A 86 38.18 -4.51 24.94
N ILE A 87 37.72 -4.41 23.70
CA ILE A 87 36.72 -3.42 23.29
C ILE A 87 35.74 -4.06 22.30
N ILE A 88 34.45 -3.92 22.57
CA ILE A 88 33.37 -4.39 21.71
C ILE A 88 32.83 -3.22 20.88
N LEU A 89 32.79 -3.41 19.56
CA LEU A 89 32.18 -2.47 18.62
C LEU A 89 30.79 -2.98 18.20
N ASP A 90 29.78 -2.13 18.35
CA ASP A 90 28.41 -2.40 17.91
C ASP A 90 27.91 -1.30 16.98
N CYS A 91 26.82 -1.59 16.29
CA CYS A 91 26.18 -0.69 15.35
C CYS A 91 24.71 -1.07 15.23
N ASP A 92 23.83 -0.11 14.99
CA ASP A 92 22.44 -0.42 14.69
C ASP A 92 22.35 -1.34 13.46
N ILE A 93 21.40 -2.27 13.53
CA ILE A 93 21.28 -3.36 12.56
C ILE A 93 20.98 -2.81 11.16
N ASP A 94 20.24 -1.71 11.05
CA ASP A 94 19.86 -1.17 9.75
C ASP A 94 21.07 -0.52 9.06
N THR A 95 21.97 0.13 9.81
CA THR A 95 23.26 0.62 9.29
C THR A 95 24.19 -0.53 8.94
N VAL A 96 24.27 -1.58 9.76
CA VAL A 96 25.06 -2.78 9.42
C VAL A 96 24.57 -3.39 8.12
N LEU A 97 23.26 -3.57 7.96
CA LEU A 97 22.66 -4.10 6.73
C LEU A 97 22.96 -3.22 5.51
N LYS A 98 22.87 -1.89 5.64
CA LYS A 98 23.26 -0.94 4.58
C LYS A 98 24.73 -1.05 4.19
N ARG A 99 25.63 -1.15 5.17
CA ARG A 99 27.08 -1.30 4.94
C ARG A 99 27.41 -2.65 4.27
N ILE A 100 26.71 -3.72 4.65
CA ILE A 100 26.89 -5.06 4.06
C ILE A 100 26.35 -5.13 2.63
N GLN A 101 25.31 -4.36 2.28
CA GLN A 101 24.79 -4.32 0.89
C GLN A 101 25.83 -3.88 -0.15
N LEU A 102 26.86 -3.16 0.26
CA LEU A 102 27.96 -2.74 -0.62
C LEU A 102 29.00 -3.84 -0.88
N ARG A 103 28.88 -5.00 -0.22
CA ARG A 103 29.80 -6.14 -0.38
C ARG A 103 29.32 -7.11 -1.45
N PRO A 104 30.23 -7.73 -2.23
CA PRO A 104 29.87 -8.66 -3.30
C PRO A 104 29.26 -9.99 -2.79
N THR A 105 29.56 -10.38 -1.55
CA THR A 105 29.07 -11.62 -0.94
C THR A 105 28.49 -11.35 0.45
N LYS A 106 27.41 -12.06 0.79
CA LYS A 106 26.76 -12.01 2.11
C LYS A 106 26.94 -13.34 2.82
N SER A 107 27.16 -13.28 4.12
CA SER A 107 27.24 -14.45 4.99
C SER A 107 25.87 -14.84 5.56
N VAL A 108 25.68 -16.12 5.89
CA VAL A 108 24.49 -16.61 6.61
C VAL A 108 24.31 -15.94 7.98
N TRP A 109 25.40 -15.39 8.53
CA TRP A 109 25.46 -14.65 9.80
C TRP A 109 25.11 -13.16 9.66
N GLU A 110 24.81 -12.68 8.45
CA GLU A 110 24.54 -11.27 8.15
C GLU A 110 23.04 -11.01 7.89
N THR A 111 22.17 -11.90 8.38
CA THR A 111 20.72 -11.68 8.37
C THR A 111 20.26 -10.85 9.56
N ARG A 112 19.10 -10.20 9.46
CA ARG A 112 18.57 -9.35 10.55
C ARG A 112 18.44 -10.11 11.88
N LYS A 113 17.97 -11.36 11.84
CA LYS A 113 17.84 -12.26 13.00
C LYS A 113 19.21 -12.59 13.61
N ALA A 114 20.18 -12.97 12.77
CA ALA A 114 21.55 -13.27 13.21
C ALA A 114 22.24 -12.04 13.81
N LEU A 115 22.16 -10.90 13.13
CA LEU A 115 22.74 -9.64 13.57
C LEU A 115 22.14 -9.18 14.90
N TYR A 116 20.81 -9.31 15.08
CA TYR A 116 20.17 -9.02 16.36
C TYR A 116 20.68 -9.93 17.47
N TYR A 117 20.72 -11.25 17.24
CA TYR A 117 21.20 -12.21 18.23
C TYR A 117 22.66 -11.92 18.64
N CYS A 118 23.55 -11.74 17.65
CA CYS A 118 24.95 -11.42 17.90
C CYS A 118 25.11 -10.07 18.64
N GLN A 119 24.34 -9.05 18.28
CA GLN A 119 24.32 -7.77 19.00
C GLN A 119 23.97 -7.97 20.48
N GLN A 120 22.92 -8.73 20.77
CA GLN A 120 22.55 -9.02 22.16
C GLN A 120 23.62 -9.83 22.89
N ARG A 121 24.25 -10.80 22.21
CA ARG A 121 25.38 -11.55 22.76
C ARG A 121 26.59 -10.67 23.06
N PHE A 122 26.96 -9.74 22.18
CA PHE A 122 28.04 -8.80 22.45
C PHE A 122 27.75 -7.91 23.66
N ARG A 123 26.50 -7.44 23.79
CA ARG A 123 26.05 -6.71 24.99
C ARG A 123 26.10 -7.57 26.25
N HIS A 124 25.78 -8.86 26.13
CA HIS A 124 25.91 -9.83 27.19
C HIS A 124 27.35 -10.00 27.64
N LEU A 125 28.26 -10.28 26.72
CA LEU A 125 29.69 -10.46 27.00
C LEU A 125 30.32 -9.18 27.56
N SER A 126 29.90 -8.01 27.05
CA SER A 126 30.29 -6.70 27.59
C SER A 126 29.95 -6.58 29.08
N ALA A 127 28.70 -6.82 29.47
CA ALA A 127 28.30 -6.74 30.88
C ALA A 127 28.80 -7.92 31.72
N HIS A 128 29.00 -9.10 31.13
CA HIS A 128 29.48 -10.27 31.85
C HIS A 128 30.96 -10.13 32.23
N PHE A 129 31.80 -9.77 31.27
CA PHE A 129 33.22 -9.59 31.48
C PHE A 129 33.61 -8.16 31.89
N GLY A 130 32.71 -7.19 31.84
CA GLY A 130 33.02 -5.77 32.10
C GLY A 130 33.89 -5.15 31.01
N ILE A 131 33.56 -5.40 29.74
CA ILE A 131 34.28 -4.93 28.55
C ILE A 131 33.56 -3.71 27.96
N PRO A 132 34.23 -2.57 27.71
CA PRO A 132 33.64 -1.40 27.08
C PRO A 132 32.94 -1.70 25.76
N PHE A 133 31.85 -0.97 25.56
CA PHE A 133 30.98 -1.09 24.40
C PHE A 133 30.93 0.23 23.65
N VAL A 134 31.41 0.25 22.41
CA VAL A 134 31.50 1.46 21.57
C VAL A 134 30.48 1.35 20.43
N ASP A 135 29.52 2.27 20.40
CA ASP A 135 28.50 2.37 19.35
C ASP A 135 29.03 3.16 18.13
N THR A 136 28.94 2.56 16.94
CA THR A 136 29.45 3.08 15.66
C THR A 136 28.35 3.51 14.67
N THR A 137 27.08 3.47 15.08
CA THR A 137 25.86 3.73 14.27
C THR A 137 25.94 4.99 13.40
N LEU A 138 26.44 6.10 13.95
CA LEU A 138 26.53 7.40 13.26
C LEU A 138 27.91 8.05 13.40
N LYS A 139 28.96 7.25 13.59
CA LYS A 139 30.33 7.74 13.79
C LYS A 139 31.20 7.46 12.56
N THR A 140 32.11 8.38 12.28
CA THR A 140 33.21 8.20 11.33
C THR A 140 34.29 7.29 11.92
N LEU A 141 35.16 6.73 11.07
CA LEU A 141 36.29 5.92 11.54
C LEU A 141 37.21 6.72 12.48
N GLU A 142 37.41 8.02 12.23
CA GLU A 142 38.21 8.90 13.07
C GLU A 142 37.62 9.06 14.47
N GLN A 143 36.31 9.31 14.56
CA GLN A 143 35.64 9.44 15.87
C GLN A 143 35.72 8.14 16.69
N VAL A 144 35.58 6.99 16.03
CA VAL A 144 35.70 5.68 16.71
C VAL A 144 37.15 5.43 17.14
N TYR A 145 38.13 5.80 16.30
CA TYR A 145 39.55 5.72 16.62
C TYR A 145 39.90 6.55 17.86
N ASP A 146 39.47 7.81 17.91
CA ASP A 146 39.73 8.72 19.03
C ASP A 146 39.10 8.19 20.32
N GLU A 147 37.86 7.70 20.27
CA GLU A 147 37.16 7.13 21.43
C GLU A 147 37.87 5.88 21.98
N ILE A 148 38.38 5.01 21.11
CA ILE A 148 39.17 3.84 21.51
C ILE A 148 40.47 4.28 22.21
N LEU A 149 41.16 5.30 21.67
CA LEU A 149 42.38 5.81 22.30
C LEU A 149 42.10 6.50 23.63
N ASP A 150 40.98 7.20 23.76
CA ASP A 150 40.53 7.78 25.02
C ASP A 150 40.30 6.70 26.08
N ILE A 151 39.71 5.55 25.72
CA ILE A 151 39.54 4.42 26.63
C ILE A 151 40.90 3.95 27.19
N VAL A 152 41.90 3.83 26.32
CA VAL A 152 43.23 3.31 26.67
C VAL A 152 44.06 4.34 27.45
N ARG A 153 44.00 5.62 27.06
CA ARG A 153 44.86 6.69 27.60
C ARG A 153 44.22 7.43 28.77
N LYS A 154 42.98 7.88 28.61
CA LYS A 154 42.28 8.78 29.54
C LYS A 154 41.43 8.02 30.56
N TYR A 155 40.81 6.92 30.15
CA TYR A 155 39.85 6.18 30.97
C TYR A 155 40.36 4.81 31.46
N SER A 156 41.68 4.60 31.48
CA SER A 156 42.30 3.33 31.89
C SER A 156 41.91 2.89 33.32
N ASN A 157 41.82 3.82 34.26
CA ASN A 157 41.34 3.54 35.62
C ASN A 157 39.86 3.14 35.63
N PHE A 158 39.01 3.85 34.89
CA PHE A 158 37.58 3.53 34.76
C PHE A 158 37.33 2.19 34.06
N TYR A 159 38.15 1.85 33.06
CA TYR A 159 38.15 0.53 32.43
C TYR A 159 38.40 -0.58 33.46
N ARG A 160 39.42 -0.41 34.32
CA ARG A 160 39.73 -1.38 35.38
C ARG A 160 38.57 -1.55 36.36
N TYR A 161 37.91 -0.47 36.76
CA TYR A 161 36.73 -0.55 37.62
C TYR A 161 35.54 -1.18 36.89
N TYR A 162 35.38 -0.94 35.59
CA TYR A 162 34.31 -1.55 34.81
C TYR A 162 34.49 -3.07 34.71
N ARG A 163 35.73 -3.55 34.52
CA ARG A 163 36.08 -4.98 34.59
C ARG A 163 35.66 -5.60 35.92
N GLN A 164 35.78 -4.87 37.03
CA GLN A 164 35.32 -5.32 38.35
C GLN A 164 33.79 -5.36 38.50
N MET A 165 33.07 -4.61 37.68
CA MET A 165 31.60 -4.59 37.64
C MET A 165 31.03 -5.60 36.63
N GLY A 166 31.86 -6.46 36.05
CA GLY A 166 31.41 -7.57 35.22
C GLY A 166 30.62 -8.60 36.03
N THR A 167 29.48 -9.06 35.51
CA THR A 167 28.65 -10.04 36.24
C THR A 167 29.36 -11.37 36.50
N GLN A 168 30.42 -11.71 35.77
CA GLN A 168 31.21 -12.93 36.02
C GLN A 168 31.73 -13.00 37.45
N ILE A 169 32.15 -11.86 38.01
CA ILE A 169 32.74 -11.84 39.34
C ILE A 169 31.78 -11.34 40.41
N LEU A 170 30.74 -10.58 40.03
CA LEU A 170 29.80 -9.95 40.96
C LEU A 170 29.02 -10.95 41.83
N ASN A 171 28.93 -10.65 43.11
CA ASN A 171 28.07 -11.32 44.08
C ASN A 171 27.47 -10.31 45.06
N TYR A 172 26.61 -10.81 45.96
CA TYR A 172 25.93 -9.99 46.96
C TYR A 172 26.89 -9.12 47.78
N ASN A 173 27.99 -9.69 48.28
CA ASN A 173 28.94 -8.99 49.15
C ASN A 173 29.67 -7.88 48.39
N GLN A 174 30.09 -8.10 47.15
CA GLN A 174 30.80 -7.08 46.36
C GLN A 174 29.90 -5.89 45.99
N ILE A 175 28.63 -6.12 45.63
CA ILE A 175 27.69 -5.02 45.40
C ILE A 175 27.49 -4.23 46.70
N GLN A 176 27.35 -4.92 47.83
CA GLN A 176 27.25 -4.26 49.13
C GLN A 176 28.50 -3.44 49.49
N GLU A 177 29.70 -3.89 49.13
CA GLU A 177 30.94 -3.13 49.35
C GLU A 177 31.02 -1.86 48.49
N CYS A 178 30.36 -1.85 47.34
CA CYS A 178 30.27 -0.69 46.46
C CYS A 178 29.11 0.26 46.82
N ASP A 179 28.16 -0.20 47.64
CA ASP A 179 27.02 0.58 48.10
C ASP A 179 27.48 1.83 48.87
N VAL A 180 27.01 2.99 48.42
CA VAL A 180 27.30 4.29 49.03
C VAL A 180 26.91 4.32 50.51
N GLU A 181 25.79 3.68 50.88
CA GLU A 181 25.35 3.61 52.27
C GLU A 181 26.32 2.79 53.12
N ASN A 182 26.74 1.62 52.63
CA ASN A 182 27.72 0.79 53.36
C ASN A 182 29.11 1.41 53.42
N LYS A 183 29.57 2.09 52.35
CA LYS A 183 30.84 2.82 52.36
C LYS A 183 30.81 3.93 53.40
N LEU A 184 29.74 4.71 53.43
CA LEU A 184 29.56 5.77 54.42
C LEU A 184 29.41 5.18 55.84
N TYR A 185 28.73 4.04 56.02
CA TYR A 185 28.67 3.32 57.30
C TYR A 185 30.04 2.84 57.80
N LYS A 186 30.88 2.27 56.92
CA LYS A 186 32.26 1.94 57.29
C LYS A 186 33.06 3.18 57.70
N MET A 187 32.73 4.34 57.13
CA MET A 187 33.33 5.63 57.44
C MET A 187 32.74 6.29 58.69
N ILE A 188 31.55 5.93 59.20
CA ILE A 188 30.99 6.45 60.46
C ILE A 188 31.97 6.33 61.63
N ASN A 189 32.82 5.30 61.65
CA ASN A 189 33.81 5.12 62.71
C ASN A 189 35.00 6.11 62.64
N ILE A 190 35.09 6.88 61.56
CA ILE A 190 36.24 7.75 61.22
C ILE A 190 35.84 9.23 61.18
N TYR A 191 34.57 9.56 60.88
CA TYR A 191 34.08 10.93 60.75
C TYR A 191 33.09 11.31 61.86
N ASP A 192 33.26 12.50 62.41
CA ASP A 192 32.40 13.07 63.46
C ASP A 192 31.11 13.64 62.84
N ILE A 193 30.17 12.74 62.54
CA ILE A 193 28.86 13.02 61.91
C ILE A 193 27.95 13.84 62.83
N ASP A 194 28.27 13.94 64.12
CA ASP A 194 27.51 14.72 65.10
C ASP A 194 27.64 16.24 64.88
N LYS A 195 28.55 16.69 63.99
CA LYS A 195 28.69 18.11 63.58
C LYS A 195 27.77 18.55 62.44
N ILE A 196 26.90 17.67 61.96
CA ILE A 196 25.90 18.02 60.95
C ILE A 196 24.82 18.89 61.63
N THR A 197 24.83 20.19 61.34
CA THR A 197 24.04 21.22 62.02
C THR A 197 22.54 21.23 61.71
N ASN A 198 22.06 20.37 60.78
CA ASN A 198 20.66 20.30 60.35
C ASN A 198 20.10 18.89 60.58
N LEU A 199 19.77 18.56 61.84
CA LEU A 199 19.14 17.29 62.19
C LEU A 199 17.63 17.33 61.90
N PRO A 200 17.01 16.24 61.40
CA PRO A 200 15.56 16.18 61.24
C PRO A 200 14.86 16.11 62.62
N GLU A 201 13.82 16.92 62.86
CA GLU A 201 13.09 16.98 64.14
C GLU A 201 12.68 15.59 64.68
N TYR A 202 12.23 14.69 63.82
CA TYR A 202 11.77 13.35 64.21
C TYR A 202 12.89 12.38 64.63
N ALA A 203 14.16 12.69 64.36
CA ALA A 203 15.29 11.84 64.74
C ALA A 203 15.62 11.97 66.24
N GLU A 204 15.15 13.05 66.89
CA GLU A 204 15.36 13.28 68.31
C GLU A 204 14.46 12.41 69.20
N GLU A 205 13.26 12.03 68.72
CA GLU A 205 12.23 11.28 69.47
C GLU A 205 12.43 9.75 69.52
N LEU A 206 13.48 9.22 68.88
CA LEU A 206 13.73 7.78 68.76
C LEU A 206 14.85 7.32 69.71
N ASP A 207 14.49 6.89 70.93
CA ASP A 207 15.47 6.49 71.97
C ASP A 207 16.20 5.16 71.70
N ASN A 208 15.73 4.34 70.75
CA ASN A 208 16.26 2.99 70.49
C ASN A 208 16.86 2.79 69.09
N VAL A 209 17.06 3.85 68.31
CA VAL A 209 17.62 3.76 66.95
C VAL A 209 19.01 4.39 66.91
N ASP A 210 19.96 3.73 66.23
CA ASP A 210 21.30 4.28 66.00
C ASP A 210 21.18 5.54 65.13
N LYS A 211 21.14 6.70 65.79
CA LYS A 211 20.93 8.02 65.18
C LYS A 211 21.90 8.25 64.01
N ARG A 212 23.15 7.81 64.14
CA ARG A 212 24.19 7.90 63.08
C ARG A 212 23.77 7.18 61.80
N LYS A 213 23.24 5.96 61.90
CA LYS A 213 22.76 5.22 60.73
C LYS A 213 21.55 5.89 60.08
N LEU A 214 20.63 6.38 60.92
CA LEU A 214 19.46 7.13 60.46
C LEU A 214 19.87 8.40 59.68
N TYR A 215 20.90 9.12 60.14
CA TYR A 215 21.40 10.33 59.50
C TYR A 215 22.05 10.07 58.15
N ILE A 216 22.88 9.03 58.04
CA ILE A 216 23.47 8.64 56.75
C ILE A 216 22.37 8.27 55.76
N ARG A 217 21.40 7.48 56.20
CA ARG A 217 20.27 7.08 55.37
C ARG A 217 19.42 8.28 54.94
N TRP A 218 19.24 9.27 55.82
CA TRP A 218 18.58 10.53 55.50
C TRP A 218 19.38 11.36 54.48
N TYR A 219 20.69 11.51 54.65
CA TYR A 219 21.56 12.25 53.72
C TYR A 219 21.52 11.66 52.32
N ILE A 220 21.62 10.34 52.21
CA ILE A 220 21.55 9.62 50.93
C ILE A 220 20.18 9.79 50.26
N ASN A 221 19.11 9.99 51.03
CA ASN A 221 17.73 10.10 50.52
C ASN A 221 17.31 11.54 50.16
N ASN A 222 17.67 12.55 50.98
CA ASN A 222 17.14 13.92 50.88
C ASN A 222 18.07 14.94 50.23
N ASN A 223 19.38 14.84 50.44
CA ASN A 223 20.35 15.69 49.75
C ASN A 223 20.84 14.91 48.55
N SER A 224 20.51 15.36 47.35
CA SER A 224 21.06 14.77 46.13
C SER A 224 22.58 14.78 46.28
N LEU A 225 23.20 13.62 46.50
CA LEU A 225 24.66 13.49 46.57
C LEU A 225 25.24 14.23 45.36
N GLU A 226 25.92 15.35 45.61
CA GLU A 226 26.54 16.12 44.54
C GLU A 226 27.88 15.49 44.25
N ILE A 227 28.02 15.04 43.01
CA ILE A 227 29.24 14.41 42.53
C ILE A 227 29.85 15.39 41.58
N ASN A 228 31.10 15.74 41.84
CA ASN A 228 31.93 16.41 40.88
C ASN A 228 32.76 15.35 40.16
N PRO A 229 32.29 14.83 39.00
CA PRO A 229 32.99 13.78 38.27
C PRO A 229 34.33 14.25 37.70
N GLU A 230 34.54 15.56 37.52
CA GLU A 230 35.83 16.09 37.04
C GLU A 230 36.88 16.12 38.14
N ARG A 231 36.47 16.38 39.39
CA ARG A 231 37.35 16.35 40.56
C ARG A 231 37.44 14.98 41.22
N ASN A 232 36.60 14.02 40.82
CA ASN A 232 36.40 12.73 41.50
C ASN A 232 36.07 12.91 42.99
N ILE A 233 35.10 13.76 43.30
CA ILE A 233 34.69 14.06 44.69
C ILE A 233 33.19 13.81 44.86
N LEU A 234 32.83 13.18 45.97
CA LEU A 234 31.48 13.02 46.50
C LEU A 234 31.27 14.03 47.63
N GLN A 235 30.32 14.95 47.46
CA GLN A 235 29.94 15.92 48.48
C GLN A 235 28.90 15.29 49.44
N VAL A 236 29.19 15.28 50.74
CA VAL A 236 28.25 14.88 51.80
C VAL A 236 28.13 16.02 52.82
N GLY A 237 27.15 16.91 52.61
CA GLY A 237 27.07 18.15 53.39
C GLY A 237 28.23 19.07 53.05
N GLU A 238 29.03 19.46 54.05
CA GLU A 238 30.25 20.27 53.86
C GLU A 238 31.51 19.44 53.55
N TYR A 239 31.43 18.12 53.61
CA TYR A 239 32.59 17.24 53.46
C TYR A 239 32.78 16.76 52.01
N GLU A 240 34.03 16.85 51.54
CA GLU A 240 34.48 16.34 50.24
C GLU A 240 35.17 14.98 50.41
N LEU A 241 34.62 13.93 49.80
CA LEU A 241 35.19 12.58 49.82
C LEU A 241 35.73 12.19 48.44
N PRO A 242 37.00 11.77 48.30
CA PRO A 242 37.54 11.34 47.02
C PRO A 242 36.91 10.02 46.55
N ILE A 243 36.49 9.97 45.29
CA ILE A 243 35.95 8.79 44.62
C ILE A 243 37.13 7.98 44.09
N THR A 244 37.50 6.92 44.82
CA THR A 244 38.64 6.05 44.51
C THR A 244 38.26 4.76 43.78
N GLY A 245 37.00 4.63 43.35
CA GLY A 245 36.47 3.47 42.61
C GLY A 245 34.96 3.57 42.38
N THR A 246 34.34 2.47 41.94
CA THR A 246 32.88 2.44 41.69
C THR A 246 32.08 2.67 42.97
N ILE A 247 31.05 3.51 42.88
CA ILE A 247 30.12 3.81 43.97
C ILE A 247 28.71 3.59 43.43
N LEU A 248 27.98 2.69 44.08
CA LEU A 248 26.62 2.33 43.72
C LEU A 248 25.65 2.96 44.71
N ARG A 249 24.55 3.55 44.23
CA ARG A 249 23.46 4.04 45.06
C ARG A 249 22.26 3.11 44.94
N LEU A 250 21.71 2.68 46.07
CA LEU A 250 20.42 2.00 46.10
C LEU A 250 19.32 2.95 45.60
N VAL A 251 18.69 2.61 44.48
CA VAL A 251 17.61 3.40 43.86
C VAL A 251 16.26 3.00 44.44
N THR A 252 16.04 1.70 44.58
CA THR A 252 14.82 1.14 45.15
C THR A 252 15.07 -0.26 45.66
N GLU A 253 14.39 -0.63 46.73
CA GLU A 253 14.29 -1.99 47.22
C GLU A 253 12.83 -2.43 47.17
N GLY A 254 12.59 -3.59 46.58
CA GLY A 254 11.31 -4.28 46.63
C GLY A 254 11.42 -5.60 47.39
N GLU A 255 10.31 -6.34 47.39
CA GLU A 255 10.26 -7.65 48.05
C GLU A 255 11.27 -8.62 47.46
N SER A 256 11.32 -8.75 46.12
CA SER A 256 12.14 -9.75 45.42
C SER A 256 13.50 -9.25 44.94
N LYS A 257 13.78 -7.94 44.98
CA LYS A 257 15.00 -7.37 44.38
C LYS A 257 15.42 -6.02 44.95
N LYS A 258 16.72 -5.71 44.84
CA LYS A 258 17.32 -4.38 45.07
C LYS A 258 17.89 -3.85 43.76
N VAL A 259 17.67 -2.58 43.45
CA VAL A 259 18.18 -1.94 42.23
C VAL A 259 19.17 -0.85 42.62
N TYR A 260 20.38 -0.94 42.09
CA TYR A 260 21.45 0.02 42.29
C TYR A 260 21.81 0.71 40.99
N LYS A 261 22.29 1.95 41.09
CA LYS A 261 22.81 2.73 39.97
C LYS A 261 24.21 3.22 40.30
N ASP A 262 25.12 3.16 39.33
CA ASP A 262 26.44 3.77 39.48
C ASP A 262 26.35 5.30 39.46
N ILE A 263 26.93 5.91 40.49
CA ILE A 263 26.99 7.36 40.66
C ILE A 263 28.43 7.89 40.56
N SER A 264 29.44 7.03 40.46
CA SER A 264 30.87 7.43 40.44
C SER A 264 31.33 8.27 39.24
N GLY A 265 30.46 8.51 38.25
CA GLY A 265 30.80 9.23 37.02
C GLY A 265 31.53 8.39 35.97
N ASN A 266 31.69 7.08 36.20
CA ASN A 266 32.31 6.18 35.24
C ASN A 266 31.51 6.15 33.91
N PRO A 267 32.12 6.51 32.77
CA PRO A 267 31.41 6.61 31.50
C PRO A 267 30.82 5.28 31.01
N PHE A 268 31.33 4.13 31.47
CA PHE A 268 30.91 2.80 31.03
C PHE A 268 29.76 2.20 31.85
N THR A 269 29.60 2.64 33.11
CA THR A 269 28.60 2.08 34.06
C THR A 269 27.49 3.06 34.44
N LYS A 270 27.66 4.36 34.21
CA LYS A 270 26.66 5.40 34.57
C LYS A 270 25.27 5.22 33.97
N THR A 271 25.17 4.50 32.84
CA THR A 271 23.90 4.19 32.16
C THR A 271 23.32 2.84 32.55
N LEU A 272 24.00 2.08 33.42
CA LEU A 272 23.62 0.74 33.82
C LEU A 272 22.94 0.72 35.20
N ALA A 273 22.10 -0.29 35.39
CA ALA A 273 21.49 -0.67 36.65
C ALA A 273 22.06 -2.03 37.08
N PHE A 274 22.38 -2.17 38.36
CA PHE A 274 22.81 -3.42 38.98
C PHE A 274 21.69 -3.90 39.89
N ILE A 275 21.10 -5.05 39.58
CA ILE A 275 19.93 -5.57 40.27
C ILE A 275 20.32 -6.84 41.00
N ILE A 276 20.09 -6.87 42.32
CA ILE A 276 20.26 -8.07 43.14
C ILE A 276 18.90 -8.71 43.35
N LEU A 277 18.75 -9.97 42.93
CA LEU A 277 17.58 -10.79 43.26
C LEU A 277 17.71 -11.36 44.68
N LYS A 278 16.67 -11.17 45.49
CA LYS A 278 16.61 -11.60 46.89
C LYS A 278 16.11 -13.06 47.01
N SER A 279 16.48 -13.71 48.10
CA SER A 279 16.00 -15.04 48.51
C SER A 279 14.56 -15.04 49.07
N THR A 280 13.91 -13.89 49.07
CA THR A 280 12.54 -13.69 49.57
C THR A 280 11.49 -14.09 48.53
N ILE A 281 10.37 -14.61 49.01
CA ILE A 281 9.17 -14.87 48.22
C ILE A 281 7.97 -14.30 48.97
N TYR A 282 7.13 -13.55 48.27
CA TYR A 282 6.00 -12.84 48.86
C TYR A 282 4.72 -13.10 48.10
N SER A 283 3.62 -13.19 48.85
CA SER A 283 2.27 -13.29 48.33
C SER A 283 1.35 -12.28 48.99
N HIS A 284 0.84 -11.33 48.19
CA HIS A 284 -0.21 -10.39 48.63
C HIS A 284 -1.50 -11.10 49.08
N SER A 285 -1.87 -12.21 48.42
CA SER A 285 -3.10 -12.94 48.75
C SER A 285 -3.04 -13.61 50.13
N MET A 286 -1.82 -13.94 50.59
CA MET A 286 -1.60 -14.52 51.90
C MET A 286 -1.12 -13.50 52.94
N GLN A 287 -0.64 -12.33 52.50
CA GLN A 287 0.11 -11.38 53.32
C GLN A 287 1.31 -12.04 54.04
N VAL A 288 1.96 -13.01 53.37
CA VAL A 288 3.08 -13.78 53.92
C VAL A 288 4.32 -13.60 53.06
N THR A 289 5.41 -13.18 53.71
CA THR A 289 6.77 -13.23 53.18
C THR A 289 7.49 -14.46 53.74
N GLY A 290 8.13 -15.22 52.87
CA GLY A 290 9.06 -16.29 53.24
C GLY A 290 10.45 -15.99 52.71
N GLU A 291 11.46 -16.55 53.36
CA GLU A 291 12.82 -16.62 52.84
C GLU A 291 13.14 -18.07 52.47
N ILE A 292 13.70 -18.24 51.28
CA ILE A 292 14.13 -19.53 50.73
C ILE A 292 15.55 -19.32 50.19
N ASN A 293 16.53 -19.90 50.89
CA ASN A 293 17.93 -19.81 50.48
C ASN A 293 18.10 -20.20 49.00
N THR A 294 18.96 -19.50 48.27
CA THR A 294 19.26 -19.69 46.83
C THR A 294 18.14 -19.34 45.85
N LEU A 295 16.95 -18.94 46.31
CA LEU A 295 15.83 -18.61 45.41
C LEU A 295 16.15 -17.47 44.43
N GLY A 296 16.95 -16.49 44.87
CA GLY A 296 17.44 -15.42 44.00
C GLY A 296 18.21 -15.95 42.79
N SER A 297 19.11 -16.92 42.98
CA SER A 297 19.87 -17.60 41.92
C SER A 297 18.96 -18.41 40.99
N ILE A 298 17.98 -19.12 41.53
CA ILE A 298 17.02 -19.91 40.74
C ILE A 298 16.20 -19.00 39.82
N ARG A 299 15.73 -17.84 40.33
CA ARG A 299 15.04 -16.82 39.52
C ARG A 299 15.94 -16.22 38.44
N ALA A 300 17.23 -16.05 38.74
CA ALA A 300 18.22 -15.52 37.80
C ALA A 300 18.36 -16.47 36.61
N CYS A 301 18.53 -17.77 36.88
CA CYS A 301 18.59 -18.81 35.85
C CYS A 301 17.29 -18.82 35.00
N GLY A 302 16.12 -18.80 35.63
CA GLY A 302 14.84 -18.70 34.92
C GLY A 302 14.77 -17.46 34.01
N SER A 303 15.20 -16.31 34.52
CA SER A 303 15.23 -15.04 33.76
C SER A 303 16.20 -15.09 32.59
N GLN A 304 17.35 -15.75 32.75
CA GLN A 304 18.34 -15.92 31.70
C GLN A 304 17.84 -16.81 30.55
N LEU A 305 17.10 -17.87 30.89
CA LEU A 305 16.47 -18.75 29.90
C LEU A 305 15.42 -18.02 29.08
N ILE A 306 14.58 -17.18 29.71
CA ILE A 306 13.60 -16.36 28.97
C ILE A 306 14.29 -15.27 28.14
N MET A 307 15.36 -14.66 28.66
CA MET A 307 16.16 -13.68 27.92
C MET A 307 16.76 -14.29 26.64
N GLU A 308 17.22 -15.54 26.69
CA GLU A 308 17.67 -16.26 25.49
C GLU A 308 16.55 -16.42 24.46
N MET A 309 15.33 -16.76 24.89
CA MET A 309 14.17 -16.86 23.99
C MET A 309 13.93 -15.51 23.29
N MET A 310 14.05 -14.40 24.03
CA MET A 310 13.90 -13.04 23.50
C MET A 310 15.00 -12.69 22.50
N TRP A 311 16.27 -13.00 22.80
CA TRP A 311 17.42 -12.80 21.90
C TRP A 311 17.23 -13.50 20.57
N ARG A 312 16.88 -14.79 20.59
CA ARG A 312 16.69 -15.60 19.38
C ARG A 312 15.54 -15.12 18.51
N ASN A 313 14.59 -14.37 19.09
CA ASN A 313 13.36 -13.95 18.43
C ASN A 313 13.23 -12.43 18.18
N GLY A 314 14.32 -11.66 18.29
CA GLY A 314 14.27 -10.24 17.93
C GLY A 314 13.47 -9.37 18.91
N LEU A 315 13.27 -9.82 20.15
CA LEU A 315 12.45 -9.12 21.14
C LEU A 315 13.31 -8.21 22.03
N LYS A 316 12.92 -6.94 22.14
CA LYS A 316 13.68 -5.92 22.87
C LYS A 316 13.45 -5.98 24.38
N HIS A 317 14.53 -5.97 25.13
CA HIS A 317 14.53 -5.86 26.59
C HIS A 317 15.75 -5.03 27.06
N SER A 318 15.77 -4.66 28.34
CA SER A 318 16.84 -3.83 28.94
C SER A 318 18.04 -4.64 29.47
N TYR A 319 17.88 -5.94 29.68
CA TYR A 319 18.91 -6.76 30.30
C TYR A 319 20.16 -6.88 29.43
N ARG A 320 21.32 -6.72 30.07
CA ARG A 320 22.63 -6.96 29.47
C ARG A 320 23.16 -8.31 29.89
N SER A 321 23.23 -8.60 31.19
CA SER A 321 23.74 -9.89 31.69
C SER A 321 23.10 -10.32 33.00
N ILE A 322 23.08 -11.64 33.24
CA ILE A 322 22.59 -12.29 34.45
C ILE A 322 23.59 -13.37 34.86
N ASN A 323 23.95 -13.45 36.13
CA ASN A 323 24.84 -14.49 36.66
C ASN A 323 24.13 -15.48 37.60
N SER A 324 24.86 -16.53 37.99
CA SER A 324 24.41 -17.57 38.92
C SER A 324 24.22 -17.08 40.37
N ASN A 325 24.75 -15.90 40.73
CA ASN A 325 24.62 -15.31 42.06
C ASN A 325 23.34 -14.45 42.21
N GLY A 326 22.48 -14.38 41.19
CA GLY A 326 21.29 -13.55 41.24
C GLY A 326 21.54 -12.07 40.95
N ILE A 327 22.62 -11.74 40.26
CA ILE A 327 22.95 -10.37 39.85
C ILE A 327 22.57 -10.18 38.38
N ILE A 328 21.81 -9.12 38.11
CA ILE A 328 21.45 -8.69 36.76
C ILE A 328 22.08 -7.32 36.51
N VAL A 329 22.76 -7.17 35.37
CA VAL A 329 23.16 -5.88 34.81
C VAL A 329 22.20 -5.56 33.68
N SER A 330 21.60 -4.37 33.74
CA SER A 330 20.58 -3.91 32.80
C SER A 330 20.86 -2.47 32.39
N ASP A 331 20.35 -2.04 31.25
CA ASP A 331 20.20 -0.61 30.98
C ASP A 331 19.32 0.03 32.06
N PHE A 332 19.70 1.21 32.54
CA PHE A 332 18.94 1.95 33.54
C PHE A 332 17.79 2.72 32.89
N ILE A 333 16.56 2.38 33.28
CA ILE A 333 15.34 3.03 32.79
C ILE A 333 14.85 4.02 33.86
N ASP A 334 14.93 5.31 33.53
CA ASP A 334 14.62 6.40 34.46
C ASP A 334 13.10 6.66 34.58
N GLU A 335 12.34 6.39 33.51
CA GLU A 335 10.89 6.60 33.46
C GLU A 335 10.11 5.30 33.28
N ILE A 336 9.77 4.67 34.40
CA ILE A 336 8.92 3.48 34.42
C ILE A 336 7.43 3.84 34.42
N THR A 337 6.61 2.99 33.79
CA THR A 337 5.15 3.06 33.85
C THR A 337 4.65 2.42 35.15
N PRO A 338 3.59 2.96 35.77
CA PRO A 338 2.93 2.35 36.93
C PRO A 338 1.94 1.25 36.51
N ILE A 339 2.13 0.63 35.35
CA ILE A 339 1.18 -0.32 34.75
C ILE A 339 1.84 -1.69 34.64
N GLU A 340 1.16 -2.70 35.16
CA GLU A 340 1.44 -4.11 34.93
C GLU A 340 0.67 -4.57 33.69
N VAL A 341 1.36 -5.18 32.73
CA VAL A 341 0.76 -5.64 31.48
C VAL A 341 0.68 -7.15 31.51
N ILE A 342 -0.53 -7.69 31.67
CA ILE A 342 -0.73 -9.11 31.91
C ILE A 342 -1.31 -9.75 30.66
N VAL A 343 -0.64 -10.75 30.11
CA VAL A 343 -1.20 -11.55 29.01
C VAL A 343 -1.83 -12.80 29.60
N LYS A 344 -3.10 -13.07 29.26
CA LYS A 344 -3.89 -14.17 29.83
C LYS A 344 -4.53 -15.04 28.77
N ARG A 345 -4.27 -16.35 28.85
CA ARG A 345 -4.87 -17.38 27.99
C ARG A 345 -6.04 -18.12 28.66
N TYR A 346 -6.04 -18.20 29.98
CA TYR A 346 -7.09 -18.87 30.75
C TYR A 346 -7.68 -17.94 31.81
N CYS A 347 -8.98 -18.10 32.08
CA CYS A 347 -9.70 -17.42 33.16
C CYS A 347 -9.30 -18.01 34.52
N GLN A 348 -8.19 -17.52 35.06
CA GLN A 348 -7.63 -17.91 36.34
C GLN A 348 -7.11 -16.72 37.15
N GLY A 349 -6.84 -16.98 38.44
CA GLY A 349 -6.39 -15.96 39.39
C GLY A 349 -7.43 -14.86 39.59
N THR A 350 -6.99 -13.61 39.48
CA THR A 350 -7.81 -12.41 39.66
C THR A 350 -9.00 -12.32 38.70
N ASP A 351 -8.97 -12.96 37.53
CA ASP A 351 -10.13 -12.94 36.61
C ASP A 351 -11.32 -13.74 37.15
N LYS A 352 -11.07 -14.79 37.94
CA LYS A 352 -12.12 -15.60 38.56
C LYS A 352 -12.88 -14.85 39.66
N ASN A 353 -12.20 -13.90 40.32
CA ASN A 353 -12.65 -13.34 41.60
C ASN A 353 -13.00 -11.84 41.51
N SER A 354 -12.60 -11.14 40.45
CA SER A 354 -12.61 -9.67 40.43
C SER A 354 -13.47 -9.03 39.33
N TYR A 355 -14.19 -9.82 38.52
CA TYR A 355 -14.96 -9.28 37.37
C TYR A 355 -16.35 -9.89 37.24
N TYR A 356 -17.35 -9.23 37.84
CA TYR A 356 -18.72 -9.23 37.31
C TYR A 356 -18.72 -8.31 36.06
N ASP A 357 -19.41 -8.68 34.98
CA ASP A 357 -19.52 -8.01 33.67
C ASP A 357 -18.57 -8.48 32.54
N ILE A 358 -17.54 -9.31 32.79
CA ILE A 358 -16.73 -9.91 31.69
C ILE A 358 -17.54 -10.94 30.88
N LEU A 359 -18.51 -11.61 31.50
CA LEU A 359 -19.39 -12.57 30.82
C LEU A 359 -20.24 -11.90 29.73
N GLU A 360 -20.39 -10.56 29.76
CA GLU A 360 -21.10 -9.77 28.76
C GLU A 360 -20.14 -9.13 27.73
N ASN A 361 -18.82 -9.18 27.93
CA ASN A 361 -17.85 -8.68 26.97
C ASN A 361 -17.65 -9.67 25.82
N GLU A 362 -18.12 -9.30 24.63
CA GLU A 362 -18.04 -10.13 23.42
C GLU A 362 -16.61 -10.55 23.01
N ASN A 363 -15.59 -9.83 23.49
CA ASN A 363 -14.17 -10.13 23.24
C ASN A 363 -13.56 -11.11 24.26
N ILE A 364 -14.31 -11.53 25.27
CA ILE A 364 -13.84 -12.40 26.35
C ILE A 364 -14.87 -13.51 26.57
N VAL A 365 -14.91 -14.46 25.62
CA VAL A 365 -15.79 -15.64 25.72
C VAL A 365 -14.98 -16.83 26.23
N LEU A 366 -15.48 -17.55 27.23
CA LEU A 366 -14.86 -18.77 27.74
C LEU A 366 -15.25 -19.98 26.89
N SER A 367 -14.32 -20.92 26.71
CA SER A 367 -14.66 -22.25 26.23
C SER A 367 -15.48 -22.97 27.30
N ASN A 368 -16.56 -23.65 26.90
CA ASN A 368 -17.50 -24.32 27.81
C ASN A 368 -16.85 -25.43 28.67
N SER A 369 -15.62 -25.87 28.37
CA SER A 369 -15.02 -27.06 28.98
C SER A 369 -13.82 -26.80 29.90
N ASN A 370 -12.96 -25.80 29.65
CA ASN A 370 -11.66 -25.69 30.35
C ASN A 370 -11.30 -24.28 30.88
N GLY A 371 -12.16 -23.28 30.67
CA GLY A 371 -11.89 -21.89 31.08
C GLY A 371 -10.81 -21.19 30.27
N GLU A 372 -10.45 -21.71 29.09
CA GLU A 372 -9.62 -21.03 28.09
C GLU A 372 -10.45 -19.97 27.37
N TYR A 373 -9.85 -18.84 26.99
CA TYR A 373 -10.56 -17.84 26.20
C TYR A 373 -10.67 -18.29 24.75
N ILE A 374 -11.91 -18.33 24.22
CA ILE A 374 -12.23 -18.56 22.79
C ILE A 374 -11.57 -17.51 21.90
N CYS A 375 -11.26 -16.36 22.47
CA CYS A 375 -10.62 -15.24 21.82
C CYS A 375 -9.08 -15.37 21.74
N GLY A 376 -8.50 -16.47 22.24
CA GLY A 376 -7.05 -16.59 22.41
C GLY A 376 -6.52 -15.75 23.58
N PRO A 377 -5.20 -15.61 23.74
CA PRO A 377 -4.63 -14.82 24.83
C PRO A 377 -4.93 -13.34 24.65
N TYR A 378 -5.43 -12.70 25.71
CA TYR A 378 -5.77 -11.28 25.72
C TYR A 378 -4.81 -10.49 26.63
N VAL A 379 -4.74 -9.17 26.43
CA VAL A 379 -3.93 -8.26 27.24
C VAL A 379 -4.81 -7.54 28.25
N ARG A 380 -4.45 -7.64 29.53
CA ARG A 380 -5.06 -7.00 30.69
C ARG A 380 -4.09 -5.96 31.25
N TRP A 381 -4.62 -4.87 31.79
CA TRP A 381 -3.82 -3.76 32.32
C TRP A 381 -4.13 -3.58 33.80
N ASP A 382 -3.13 -3.66 34.66
CA ASP A 382 -3.33 -3.49 36.10
C ASP A 382 -2.50 -2.33 36.64
N TRP A 383 -3.01 -1.65 37.67
CA TRP A 383 -2.21 -0.65 38.37
C TRP A 383 -1.15 -1.38 39.16
N ARG A 384 0.11 -0.96 39.01
CA ARG A 384 1.15 -1.38 39.94
C ARG A 384 0.82 -0.81 41.31
N ASN A 385 0.95 -1.64 42.35
CA ASN A 385 0.73 -1.21 43.73
C ASN A 385 1.58 0.05 44.05
N PRO A 386 0.97 1.16 44.53
CA PRO A 386 1.67 2.42 44.81
C PRO A 386 2.86 2.29 45.78
N ASN A 387 2.86 1.25 46.62
CA ASN A 387 3.95 0.94 47.54
C ASN A 387 5.22 0.45 46.81
N HIS A 388 5.11 0.00 45.56
CA HIS A 388 6.21 -0.59 44.77
C HIS A 388 6.69 0.30 43.61
N ILE A 389 6.36 1.60 43.63
CA ILE A 389 6.75 2.57 42.60
C ILE A 389 7.91 3.44 43.11
N SER A 390 8.86 3.79 42.24
CA SER A 390 10.03 4.60 42.61
C SER A 390 9.62 5.97 43.18
N PRO A 391 10.41 6.59 44.09
CA PRO A 391 10.11 7.91 44.64
C PRO A 391 9.99 9.01 43.56
N LYS A 392 10.79 8.95 42.50
CA LYS A 392 10.75 9.90 41.37
C LYS A 392 9.47 9.74 40.54
N THR A 393 9.08 8.50 40.24
CA THR A 393 7.81 8.21 39.56
C THR A 393 6.62 8.57 40.45
N ARG A 394 6.69 8.33 41.77
CA ARG A 394 5.70 8.77 42.74
C ARG A 394 5.56 10.30 42.74
N LYS A 395 6.67 11.05 42.72
CA LYS A 395 6.66 12.53 42.62
C LYS A 395 6.10 13.03 41.28
N SER A 396 6.35 12.32 40.18
CA SER A 396 5.72 12.56 38.87
C SER A 396 4.22 12.28 38.89
N LEU A 397 3.79 11.20 39.56
CA LEU A 397 2.38 10.85 39.75
C LEU A 397 1.66 11.85 40.65
N ASN A 398 2.34 12.38 41.67
CA ASN A 398 1.82 13.47 42.51
C ASN A 398 1.59 14.77 41.72
N LYS A 399 2.26 14.95 40.58
CA LYS A 399 2.02 16.05 39.63
C LYS A 399 0.97 15.74 38.56
N ASN A 400 0.47 14.50 38.52
CA ASN A 400 -0.62 14.12 37.64
C ASN A 400 -1.96 14.58 38.29
N PRO A 401 -2.79 15.38 37.61
CA PRO A 401 -4.00 15.98 38.19
C PRO A 401 -4.96 14.98 38.84
N TYR A 402 -4.91 13.69 38.47
CA TYR A 402 -5.74 12.64 39.06
C TYR A 402 -5.34 12.22 40.48
N TYR A 403 -4.10 12.47 40.93
CA TYR A 403 -3.63 12.08 42.27
C TYR A 403 -3.83 13.20 43.31
N TYR A 404 -3.57 14.46 42.93
CA TYR A 404 -3.56 15.60 43.85
C TYR A 404 -4.96 16.15 44.19
N ILE A 405 -5.97 15.97 43.32
CA ILE A 405 -7.37 16.38 43.59
C ILE A 405 -8.00 15.51 44.70
N TYR A 406 -7.41 14.35 45.01
CA TYR A 406 -8.02 13.33 45.87
C TYR A 406 -7.51 13.30 47.31
N GLU A 407 -6.32 13.86 47.59
CA GLU A 407 -5.76 13.87 48.95
C GLU A 407 -6.25 15.06 49.78
N GLN A 408 -6.60 16.19 49.15
CA GLN A 408 -6.87 17.44 49.88
C GLN A 408 -8.35 17.85 50.04
N ALA A 409 -9.32 17.19 49.38
CA ALA A 409 -10.64 17.81 49.18
C ALA A 409 -11.89 17.16 49.82
N ALA A 410 -11.91 15.93 50.34
CA ALA A 410 -13.18 15.37 50.86
C ALA A 410 -13.04 14.26 51.92
N ALA A 411 -13.86 14.38 52.98
CA ALA A 411 -14.10 13.36 53.98
C ALA A 411 -14.75 12.10 53.38
N LYS A 412 -14.37 10.95 53.96
CA LYS A 412 -14.54 9.58 53.46
C LYS A 412 -15.98 9.15 53.11
N GLU A 413 -17.02 9.78 53.66
CA GLU A 413 -18.43 9.35 53.49
C GLU A 413 -19.18 10.04 52.34
N GLU A 414 -18.86 11.29 52.01
CA GLU A 414 -19.50 12.00 50.89
C GLU A 414 -18.95 11.52 49.53
N PHE A 415 -17.72 10.99 49.55
CA PHE A 415 -17.06 10.31 48.44
C PHE A 415 -17.83 9.07 47.95
N PHE A 416 -18.29 8.23 48.88
CA PHE A 416 -19.07 7.04 48.53
C PHE A 416 -20.43 7.43 47.94
N ASN A 417 -21.07 8.49 48.43
CA ASN A 417 -22.39 8.90 47.94
C ASN A 417 -22.37 9.53 46.54
N LYS A 418 -21.28 10.19 46.12
CA LYS A 418 -21.18 10.80 44.77
C LYS A 418 -20.66 9.85 43.68
N ILE A 419 -19.80 8.88 44.01
CA ILE A 419 -19.36 7.85 43.03
C ILE A 419 -20.40 6.74 42.87
N LEU A 420 -21.13 6.35 43.92
CA LEU A 420 -22.15 5.29 43.81
C LEU A 420 -23.42 5.76 43.08
N ALA A 421 -23.65 7.07 42.96
CA ALA A 421 -24.75 7.63 42.19
C ALA A 421 -24.46 7.79 40.68
N ASN A 422 -23.18 7.80 40.26
CA ASN A 422 -22.78 7.92 38.86
C ASN A 422 -21.66 6.93 38.54
N LYS A 423 -22.05 5.81 37.92
CA LYS A 423 -21.17 4.72 37.49
C LYS A 423 -19.97 5.24 36.66
N GLN A 424 -18.78 4.70 37.00
CA GLN A 424 -17.60 4.46 36.15
C GLN A 424 -16.44 5.48 36.05
N TYR A 425 -15.75 5.82 37.15
CA TYR A 425 -14.29 6.11 37.06
C TYR A 425 -13.53 5.47 38.24
N ALA A 426 -12.52 4.65 37.92
CA ALA A 426 -11.89 3.68 38.82
C ALA A 426 -10.88 4.29 39.80
N ILE A 427 -10.92 3.82 41.05
CA ILE A 427 -9.88 4.04 42.07
C ILE A 427 -8.65 3.19 41.70
N PRO A 428 -7.41 3.72 41.70
CA PRO A 428 -6.21 2.91 41.50
C PRO A 428 -6.04 1.94 42.68
N VAL A 429 -6.39 0.69 42.44
CA VAL A 429 -6.19 -0.43 43.37
C VAL A 429 -5.32 -1.44 42.65
N GLY A 430 -4.22 -1.87 43.29
CA GLY A 430 -3.37 -2.93 42.74
C GLY A 430 -4.17 -4.20 42.44
N ASP A 431 -3.76 -4.96 41.42
CA ASP A 431 -4.44 -6.19 40.98
C ASP A 431 -5.89 -5.99 40.44
N LYS A 432 -6.30 -4.73 40.17
CA LYS A 432 -7.53 -4.40 39.44
C LYS A 432 -7.23 -3.90 38.02
N ASN A 433 -8.03 -4.39 37.08
CA ASN A 433 -8.02 -4.05 35.67
C ASN A 433 -8.32 -2.56 35.43
N ILE A 434 -7.65 -2.01 34.44
CA ILE A 434 -7.74 -0.65 33.97
C ILE A 434 -8.23 -0.68 32.52
N THR A 435 -9.10 0.26 32.15
CA THR A 435 -9.53 0.41 30.76
C THR A 435 -8.41 0.97 29.88
N GLU A 436 -8.43 0.59 28.60
CA GLU A 436 -7.43 1.04 27.62
C GLU A 436 -7.43 2.56 27.41
N ASP A 437 -8.59 3.21 27.53
CA ASP A 437 -8.71 4.67 27.45
C ASP A 437 -7.85 5.37 28.52
N LEU A 438 -7.82 4.83 29.74
CA LEU A 438 -6.98 5.36 30.81
C LEU A 438 -5.50 5.05 30.55
N VAL A 439 -5.19 3.84 30.09
CA VAL A 439 -3.81 3.41 29.80
C VAL A 439 -3.17 4.23 28.68
N THR A 440 -3.96 4.63 27.67
CA THR A 440 -3.50 5.43 26.51
C THR A 440 -2.87 6.77 26.92
N HIS A 441 -3.20 7.30 28.11
CA HIS A 441 -2.61 8.53 28.64
C HIS A 441 -1.22 8.33 29.26
N VAL A 442 -0.83 7.08 29.53
CA VAL A 442 0.40 6.73 30.27
C VAL A 442 1.39 5.95 29.40
N MET A 443 0.88 5.14 28.46
CA MET A 443 1.69 4.34 27.56
C MET A 443 1.00 4.09 26.21
N ASP A 444 1.80 3.78 25.19
CA ASP A 444 1.34 3.36 23.87
C ASP A 444 0.68 1.97 23.95
N VAL A 445 -0.64 1.94 24.09
CA VAL A 445 -1.45 0.72 24.22
C VAL A 445 -1.22 -0.23 23.05
N LYS A 446 -1.25 0.30 21.82
CA LYS A 446 -1.17 -0.48 20.58
C LYS A 446 0.19 -1.16 20.45
N GLN A 447 1.28 -0.38 20.56
CA GLN A 447 2.63 -0.93 20.48
C GLN A 447 2.92 -1.89 21.64
N THR A 448 2.38 -1.61 22.83
CA THR A 448 2.57 -2.49 24.00
C THR A 448 1.90 -3.84 23.80
N LYS A 449 0.63 -3.87 23.38
CA LYS A 449 -0.09 -5.12 23.05
C LYS A 449 0.70 -5.97 22.09
N LEU A 450 1.19 -5.37 21.01
CA LEU A 450 2.00 -6.03 20.01
C LEU A 450 3.25 -6.67 20.62
N SER A 451 3.99 -5.94 21.46
CA SER A 451 5.21 -6.42 22.09
C SER A 451 4.94 -7.57 23.08
N VAL A 452 3.95 -7.43 23.97
CA VAL A 452 3.66 -8.45 25.00
C VAL A 452 3.06 -9.72 24.40
N LEU A 453 2.21 -9.60 23.38
CA LEU A 453 1.67 -10.76 22.68
C LEU A 453 2.79 -11.50 21.96
N LYS A 454 3.71 -10.81 21.27
CA LYS A 454 4.90 -11.46 20.68
C LYS A 454 5.74 -12.18 21.73
N MET A 455 6.02 -11.54 22.88
CA MET A 455 6.76 -12.14 23.99
C MET A 455 6.05 -13.39 24.51
N PHE A 456 4.74 -13.31 24.76
CA PHE A 456 3.93 -14.44 25.20
C PHE A 456 3.99 -15.61 24.23
N MET A 457 3.83 -15.35 22.92
CA MET A 457 3.86 -16.40 21.89
C MET A 457 5.23 -17.06 21.77
N VAL A 458 6.31 -16.28 21.87
CA VAL A 458 7.67 -16.83 21.91
C VAL A 458 7.82 -17.78 23.10
N ILE A 459 7.46 -17.33 24.30
CA ILE A 459 7.56 -18.16 25.52
C ILE A 459 6.73 -19.44 25.38
N GLN A 460 5.47 -19.32 24.94
CA GLN A 460 4.59 -20.47 24.72
C GLN A 460 5.14 -21.44 23.67
N SER A 461 5.78 -20.94 22.60
CA SER A 461 6.35 -21.78 21.54
C SER A 461 7.52 -22.64 22.04
N TYR A 462 8.39 -22.07 22.89
CA TYR A 462 9.44 -22.86 23.53
C TYR A 462 8.87 -23.82 24.57
N PHE A 463 7.93 -23.36 25.40
CA PHE A 463 7.30 -24.18 26.43
C PHE A 463 6.60 -25.41 25.84
N SER A 464 5.89 -25.25 24.71
CA SER A 464 5.18 -26.38 24.10
C SER A 464 6.10 -27.50 23.61
N ARG A 465 7.35 -27.17 23.23
CA ARG A 465 8.36 -28.15 22.80
C ARG A 465 8.93 -28.98 23.95
N VAL A 466 8.67 -28.57 25.18
CA VAL A 466 9.11 -29.26 26.41
C VAL A 466 7.93 -29.65 27.33
N ASN A 467 6.73 -29.79 26.76
CA ASN A 467 5.49 -30.12 27.48
C ASN A 467 5.15 -29.15 28.62
N LEU A 468 5.41 -27.87 28.42
CA LEU A 468 4.99 -26.78 29.31
C LEU A 468 3.92 -25.92 28.63
N LEU A 469 3.05 -25.33 29.45
CA LEU A 469 1.95 -24.47 29.05
C LEU A 469 1.97 -23.22 29.93
N ILE A 470 2.01 -22.04 29.30
CA ILE A 470 1.89 -20.77 30.01
C ILE A 470 0.42 -20.35 30.02
N LYS A 471 -0.12 -20.09 31.21
CA LYS A 471 -1.53 -19.69 31.37
C LYS A 471 -1.70 -18.18 31.36
N ASP A 472 -0.78 -17.50 32.03
CA ASP A 472 -0.67 -16.06 32.05
C ASP A 472 0.74 -15.63 32.44
N VAL A 473 1.06 -14.36 32.15
CA VAL A 473 2.34 -13.73 32.47
C VAL A 473 2.17 -12.22 32.64
N CYS A 474 2.90 -11.65 33.58
CA CYS A 474 2.98 -10.21 33.80
C CYS A 474 4.28 -9.66 33.18
N PHE A 475 4.16 -8.59 32.40
CA PHE A 475 5.25 -7.86 31.79
C PHE A 475 5.25 -6.40 32.25
N MET A 476 6.44 -5.78 32.23
CA MET A 476 6.61 -4.34 32.42
C MET A 476 7.30 -3.75 31.18
N LEU A 477 6.71 -2.70 30.61
CA LEU A 477 7.22 -2.05 29.40
C LEU A 477 7.34 -0.54 29.58
N GLU A 478 8.28 0.04 28.86
CA GLU A 478 8.43 1.50 28.82
C GLU A 478 7.17 2.16 28.25
N LYS A 479 7.05 3.48 28.42
CA LYS A 479 5.90 4.26 27.91
C LYS A 479 5.63 4.05 26.42
N ASN A 480 6.67 3.82 25.62
CA ASN A 480 6.54 3.58 24.17
C ASN A 480 6.11 2.14 23.81
N GLY A 481 5.99 1.23 24.78
CA GLY A 481 5.58 -0.15 24.56
C GLY A 481 6.58 -1.04 23.82
N LYS A 482 7.80 -0.59 23.53
CA LYS A 482 8.77 -1.30 22.68
C LYS A 482 9.77 -2.15 23.43
N GLN A 483 10.18 -1.72 24.62
CA GLN A 483 11.23 -2.39 25.40
C GLN A 483 10.67 -2.92 26.72
N PHE A 484 10.88 -4.21 26.95
CA PHE A 484 10.60 -4.85 28.24
C PHE A 484 11.65 -4.51 29.28
N TRP A 485 11.20 -4.30 30.51
CA TRP A 485 12.04 -4.06 31.68
C TRP A 485 11.54 -4.83 32.89
N SER A 486 12.36 -4.95 33.94
CA SER A 486 12.19 -5.92 35.03
C SER A 486 12.50 -7.37 34.62
N GLU A 487 12.39 -8.28 35.58
CA GLU A 487 12.66 -9.71 35.47
C GLU A 487 11.43 -10.48 35.00
N ILE A 488 11.66 -11.58 34.30
CA ILE A 488 10.61 -12.52 33.90
C ILE A 488 11.07 -13.94 34.23
N ASN A 489 10.39 -14.57 35.17
CA ASN A 489 10.70 -15.90 35.67
C ASN A 489 9.43 -16.56 36.25
N GLN A 490 9.58 -17.69 36.92
CA GLN A 490 8.50 -18.48 37.52
C GLN A 490 7.59 -17.69 38.49
N ASP A 491 8.06 -16.55 39.00
CA ASP A 491 7.29 -15.65 39.87
C ASP A 491 6.26 -14.80 39.08
N CYS A 492 6.56 -14.54 37.80
CA CYS A 492 5.86 -13.59 36.93
C CYS A 492 4.76 -14.23 36.08
N MET A 493 4.59 -15.54 36.15
CA MET A 493 3.71 -16.30 35.26
C MET A 493 3.03 -17.47 35.98
N ARG A 494 2.02 -18.07 35.35
CA ARG A 494 1.43 -19.35 35.75
C ARG A 494 1.76 -20.42 34.73
N ILE A 495 2.33 -21.53 35.19
CA ILE A 495 2.92 -22.56 34.32
C ILE A 495 2.42 -23.94 34.76
N THR A 496 1.90 -24.70 33.81
CA THR A 496 1.58 -26.12 34.00
C THR A 496 2.16 -26.99 32.89
N THR A 497 2.00 -28.30 32.98
CA THR A 497 2.17 -29.17 31.81
C THR A 497 0.96 -29.09 30.89
N ILE A 498 1.12 -29.40 29.60
CA ILE A 498 0.01 -29.41 28.63
C ILE A 498 -1.02 -30.49 29.02
N ASP A 499 -0.54 -31.64 29.48
CA ASP A 499 -1.38 -32.82 29.76
C ASP A 499 -2.07 -32.77 31.14
N SER A 500 -1.70 -31.81 32.00
CA SER A 500 -2.23 -31.75 33.37
C SER A 500 -2.23 -30.33 33.93
N ASN A 501 -3.41 -29.88 34.34
CA ASN A 501 -3.63 -28.60 35.02
C ASN A 501 -3.14 -28.57 36.48
N GLN A 502 -2.75 -29.72 37.05
CA GLN A 502 -2.35 -29.83 38.46
C GLN A 502 -0.84 -29.70 38.67
N ASN A 503 -0.02 -30.05 37.67
CA ASN A 503 1.44 -30.01 37.80
C ASN A 503 1.97 -28.59 37.57
N LYS A 504 2.11 -27.81 38.65
CA LYS A 504 2.53 -26.41 38.63
C LYS A 504 4.05 -26.25 38.73
N PHE A 505 4.59 -25.21 38.08
CA PHE A 505 6.00 -24.83 38.13
C PHE A 505 6.25 -23.38 38.57
N ASP A 506 5.20 -22.71 39.05
CA ASP A 506 5.21 -21.27 39.35
C ASP A 506 4.91 -20.93 40.82
N LYS A 507 4.82 -19.63 41.14
CA LYS A 507 4.57 -19.13 42.50
C LYS A 507 3.22 -19.58 43.09
N ASP A 508 2.27 -20.08 42.31
CA ASP A 508 1.02 -20.63 42.86
C ASP A 508 1.26 -21.78 43.85
N ILE A 509 2.40 -22.48 43.79
CA ILE A 509 2.81 -23.47 44.81
C ILE A 509 2.91 -22.79 46.19
N TRP A 510 3.59 -21.63 46.26
CA TRP A 510 3.67 -20.82 47.46
C TRP A 510 2.30 -20.32 47.91
N ARG A 511 1.49 -19.83 46.96
CA ARG A 511 0.14 -19.29 47.25
C ARG A 511 -0.79 -20.34 47.86
N ALA A 512 -0.56 -21.63 47.59
CA ALA A 512 -1.35 -22.72 48.13
C ALA A 512 -0.81 -23.28 49.46
N GLY A 513 0.51 -23.42 49.61
CA GLY A 513 1.12 -24.12 50.75
C GLY A 513 1.92 -23.25 51.72
N GLY A 514 2.17 -21.97 51.41
CA GLY A 514 2.98 -21.07 52.22
C GLY A 514 4.32 -21.67 52.63
N SER A 515 4.72 -21.46 53.89
CA SER A 515 5.97 -21.98 54.47
C SER A 515 6.16 -23.50 54.37
N ALA A 516 5.08 -24.29 54.27
CA ALA A 516 5.17 -25.75 54.11
C ALA A 516 5.59 -26.17 52.69
N SER A 517 5.55 -25.26 51.73
CA SER A 517 5.85 -25.53 50.31
C SER A 517 7.27 -25.17 49.88
N ARG A 518 8.17 -24.78 50.80
CA ARG A 518 9.54 -24.32 50.47
C ARG A 518 10.33 -25.33 49.65
N GLU A 519 10.36 -26.59 50.08
CA GLU A 519 11.06 -27.68 49.38
C GLU A 519 10.45 -27.95 48.01
N GLN A 520 9.11 -27.93 47.92
CA GLN A 520 8.40 -28.12 46.67
C GLN A 520 8.70 -27.01 45.65
N ILE A 521 8.80 -25.75 46.09
CA ILE A 521 9.20 -24.62 45.24
C ILE A 521 10.61 -24.80 44.72
N LEU A 522 11.56 -25.11 45.61
CA LEU A 522 12.95 -25.34 45.24
C LEU A 522 13.05 -26.46 44.20
N GLN A 523 12.38 -27.59 44.43
CA GLN A 523 12.36 -28.71 43.50
C GLN A 523 11.76 -28.31 42.15
N LYS A 524 10.53 -27.78 42.13
CA LYS A 524 9.79 -27.48 40.89
C LYS A 524 10.44 -26.38 40.07
N TRP A 525 10.97 -25.34 40.70
CA TRP A 525 11.62 -24.25 39.97
C TRP A 525 12.97 -24.68 39.38
N ASN A 526 13.72 -25.54 40.08
CA ASN A 526 14.93 -26.16 39.52
C ASN A 526 14.59 -27.11 38.37
N ASP A 527 13.54 -27.93 38.49
CA ASP A 527 13.09 -28.80 37.40
C ASP A 527 12.71 -28.00 36.15
N PHE A 528 11.97 -26.89 36.33
CA PHE A 528 11.64 -25.99 35.24
C PHE A 528 12.91 -25.46 34.52
N ASN A 529 13.88 -24.97 35.29
CA ASN A 529 15.14 -24.46 34.72
C ASN A 529 15.89 -25.57 33.98
N ARG A 530 16.02 -26.77 34.59
CA ARG A 530 16.72 -27.92 34.01
C ARG A 530 16.10 -28.35 32.67
N ILE A 531 14.77 -28.46 32.59
CA ILE A 531 14.05 -28.84 31.37
C ILE A 531 14.41 -27.89 30.20
N LEU A 532 14.42 -26.58 30.45
CA LEU A 532 14.74 -25.58 29.43
C LEU A 532 16.24 -25.54 29.09
N ILE A 533 17.12 -25.74 30.08
CA ILE A 533 18.57 -25.88 29.86
C ILE A 533 18.85 -27.05 28.91
N GLU A 534 18.30 -28.23 29.21
CA GLU A 534 18.45 -29.43 28.38
C GLU A 534 17.94 -29.19 26.95
N TYR A 535 16.83 -28.46 26.80
CA TYR A 535 16.31 -28.06 25.49
C TYR A 535 17.30 -27.18 24.72
N PHE A 536 17.81 -26.11 25.33
CA PHE A 536 18.74 -25.20 24.66
C PHE A 536 20.09 -25.85 24.34
N MET A 537 20.57 -26.77 25.18
CA MET A 537 21.80 -27.54 24.91
C MET A 537 21.65 -28.43 23.68
N LYS A 538 20.47 -29.05 23.49
CA LYS A 538 20.16 -29.87 22.31
C LYS A 538 19.84 -29.05 21.06
N ASN A 539 19.45 -27.79 21.22
CA ASN A 539 18.99 -26.91 20.13
C ASN A 539 19.79 -25.61 20.12
N LYS A 540 21.07 -25.68 19.74
CA LYS A 540 21.91 -24.49 19.62
C LYS A 540 21.41 -23.59 18.50
N PHE A 541 21.37 -22.27 18.75
CA PHE A 541 20.80 -21.29 17.83
C PHE A 541 21.34 -21.41 16.40
N HIS A 542 22.65 -21.58 16.26
CA HIS A 542 23.31 -21.66 14.95
C HIS A 542 23.07 -22.98 14.19
N GLU A 543 22.75 -24.06 14.91
CA GLU A 543 22.49 -25.38 14.32
C GLU A 543 21.02 -25.53 13.91
N THR A 544 20.09 -24.91 14.65
CA THR A 544 18.65 -25.18 14.50
C THR A 544 17.81 -23.99 14.01
N GLU A 545 18.11 -22.76 14.43
CA GLU A 545 17.22 -21.60 14.25
C GLU A 545 17.74 -20.53 13.29
N LEU A 546 19.05 -20.53 13.04
CA LEU A 546 19.73 -19.60 12.12
C LEU A 546 19.48 -19.94 10.65
N LEU A 547 19.34 -21.24 10.32
CA LEU A 547 19.18 -21.73 8.94
C LEU A 547 17.86 -21.28 8.29
N ASN A 548 16.86 -20.92 9.10
CA ASN A 548 15.54 -20.52 8.62
C ASN A 548 15.41 -18.99 8.66
N TYR A 549 15.86 -18.34 7.59
CA TYR A 549 16.15 -16.90 7.54
C TYR A 549 14.93 -15.97 7.69
N ASN A 550 13.70 -16.48 7.54
CA ASN A 550 12.49 -15.66 7.41
C ASN A 550 11.43 -15.86 8.50
N SER A 551 11.64 -16.76 9.47
CA SER A 551 10.62 -17.04 10.49
C SER A 551 11.12 -16.88 11.93
N TYR A 552 10.25 -16.29 12.75
CA TYR A 552 10.39 -16.24 14.21
C TYR A 552 9.34 -17.17 14.83
N PHE A 553 9.59 -17.75 15.99
CA PHE A 553 8.66 -18.72 16.56
C PHE A 553 7.28 -18.12 16.89
N TYR A 554 7.22 -16.82 17.18
CA TYR A 554 5.94 -16.14 17.36
C TYR A 554 5.12 -16.07 16.07
N THR A 555 5.72 -16.05 14.87
CA THR A 555 4.95 -16.01 13.62
C THR A 555 4.20 -17.31 13.41
N GLU A 556 4.85 -18.45 13.67
CA GLU A 556 4.22 -19.78 13.60
C GLU A 556 3.06 -19.91 14.59
N GLU A 557 3.25 -19.52 15.85
CA GLU A 557 2.18 -19.62 16.86
C GLU A 557 1.02 -18.67 16.58
N ILE A 558 1.29 -17.48 16.06
CA ILE A 558 0.24 -16.52 15.68
C ILE A 558 -0.53 -17.07 14.48
N GLU A 559 0.13 -17.65 13.48
CA GLU A 559 -0.55 -18.30 12.35
C GLU A 559 -1.43 -19.48 12.80
N LYS A 560 -0.97 -20.31 13.75
CA LYS A 560 -1.80 -21.38 14.35
C LYS A 560 -3.04 -20.83 15.03
N LEU A 561 -2.92 -19.74 15.79
CA LEU A 561 -4.07 -19.10 16.45
C LEU A 561 -5.06 -18.52 15.43
N LEU A 562 -4.56 -17.85 14.39
CA LEU A 562 -5.39 -17.21 13.37
C LEU A 562 -6.11 -18.22 12.46
N THR A 563 -5.50 -19.39 12.25
CA THR A 563 -6.11 -20.49 11.51
C THR A 563 -6.90 -21.43 12.41
N ASN A 564 -7.03 -21.13 13.71
CA ASN A 564 -7.84 -21.94 14.62
C ASN A 564 -9.32 -21.64 14.44
N THR A 565 -10.06 -22.61 13.90
CA THR A 565 -11.48 -22.49 13.57
C THR A 565 -12.39 -22.43 14.80
N GLN A 566 -11.87 -22.79 15.98
CA GLN A 566 -12.57 -22.74 17.25
C GLN A 566 -12.43 -21.38 17.94
N LEU A 567 -11.48 -20.53 17.50
CA LEU A 567 -11.26 -19.23 18.10
C LEU A 567 -12.01 -18.14 17.34
N LYS A 568 -12.56 -17.17 18.07
CA LYS A 568 -12.96 -15.88 17.50
C LYS A 568 -11.72 -15.01 17.43
N ILE A 569 -11.46 -14.31 16.32
CA ILE A 569 -10.30 -13.41 16.23
C ILE A 569 -10.74 -12.05 16.81
N PRO A 570 -10.40 -11.72 18.05
CA PRO A 570 -10.91 -10.52 18.68
C PRO A 570 -10.11 -9.32 18.18
N THR A 571 -10.69 -8.14 18.26
CA THR A 571 -10.12 -6.89 17.75
C THR A 571 -8.71 -6.61 18.29
N ASN A 572 -8.39 -7.13 19.48
CA ASN A 572 -7.09 -7.01 20.14
C ASN A 572 -5.95 -7.84 19.50
N LEU A 573 -6.25 -8.96 18.83
CA LEU A 573 -5.28 -9.77 18.07
C LEU A 573 -5.18 -9.35 16.60
N GLN A 574 -6.19 -8.62 16.09
CA GLN A 574 -6.23 -8.15 14.70
C GLN A 574 -5.06 -7.20 14.38
N GLU A 575 -4.65 -6.34 15.31
CA GLU A 575 -3.51 -5.43 15.09
C GLU A 575 -2.17 -6.19 15.01
N VAL A 576 -2.01 -7.23 15.85
CA VAL A 576 -0.85 -8.12 15.81
C VAL A 576 -0.81 -8.90 14.50
N TRP A 577 -1.97 -9.39 14.06
CA TRP A 577 -2.13 -10.08 12.80
C TRP A 577 -1.76 -9.20 11.59
N LEU A 578 -2.34 -8.00 11.50
CA LEU A 578 -2.08 -7.02 10.43
C LEU A 578 -0.61 -6.58 10.37
N THR A 579 0.03 -6.43 11.53
CA THR A 579 1.44 -6.01 11.61
C THR A 579 2.41 -7.13 11.22
N ILE A 580 2.03 -8.41 11.37
CA ILE A 580 2.90 -9.56 11.09
C ILE A 580 2.80 -10.03 9.63
N ARG A 581 1.59 -10.10 9.07
CA ARG A 581 1.39 -10.58 7.69
C ARG A 581 1.72 -9.54 6.62
N GLY A 582 1.90 -8.28 7.03
CA GLY A 582 1.77 -7.16 6.12
C GLY A 582 0.28 -6.92 5.80
N LYS A 583 -0.04 -5.68 5.46
CA LYS A 583 -1.40 -5.26 5.13
C LYS A 583 -1.76 -5.80 3.74
N ASN A 584 -2.18 -7.06 3.65
CA ASN A 584 -2.82 -7.54 2.43
C ASN A 584 -4.08 -6.69 2.19
N PRO A 585 -4.32 -6.19 0.96
CA PRO A 585 -5.45 -5.33 0.68
C PRO A 585 -6.75 -6.10 0.94
N ARG A 586 -7.49 -5.67 1.97
CA ARG A 586 -8.81 -6.24 2.30
C ARG A 586 -9.80 -5.77 1.24
N SER A 587 -10.50 -6.72 0.64
CA SER A 587 -11.50 -6.42 -0.39
C SER A 587 -12.67 -7.39 -0.30
N VAL A 588 -13.80 -6.99 -0.87
CA VAL A 588 -15.00 -7.81 -1.02
C VAL A 588 -15.45 -7.81 -2.48
N LEU A 589 -16.16 -8.87 -2.88
CA LEU A 589 -16.94 -8.90 -4.10
C LEU A 589 -18.42 -8.86 -3.70
N VAL A 590 -19.12 -7.76 -3.97
CA VAL A 590 -20.56 -7.70 -3.66
C VAL A 590 -21.38 -8.28 -4.80
N THR A 591 -22.50 -8.93 -4.49
CA THR A 591 -23.32 -9.66 -5.46
C THR A 591 -24.76 -9.18 -5.45
N MET A 592 -25.34 -9.08 -6.66
CA MET A 592 -26.76 -8.84 -6.89
C MET A 592 -27.30 -9.91 -7.84
N ASP A 593 -28.27 -10.69 -7.38
CA ASP A 593 -28.94 -11.67 -8.22
C ASP A 593 -30.14 -11.00 -8.91
N MET A 594 -30.35 -11.31 -10.19
CA MET A 594 -31.40 -10.72 -11.01
C MET A 594 -32.32 -11.80 -11.57
N PHE A 595 -33.63 -11.60 -11.45
CA PHE A 595 -34.68 -12.45 -12.02
C PHE A 595 -35.83 -11.60 -12.58
N ASN A 596 -36.25 -11.83 -13.82
CA ASN A 596 -37.30 -11.09 -14.53
C ASN A 596 -37.14 -9.55 -14.55
N GLY A 597 -35.89 -9.08 -14.53
CA GLY A 597 -35.50 -7.68 -14.50
C GLY A 597 -35.56 -7.04 -13.12
N GLN A 598 -35.73 -7.84 -12.06
CA GLN A 598 -35.82 -7.41 -10.67
C GLN A 598 -34.66 -7.99 -9.84
N PRO A 599 -34.12 -7.24 -8.88
CA PRO A 599 -33.11 -7.75 -7.97
C PRO A 599 -33.75 -8.63 -6.88
N VAL A 600 -33.19 -9.82 -6.67
CA VAL A 600 -33.78 -10.88 -5.83
C VAL A 600 -32.76 -11.51 -4.90
N LEU A 601 -33.26 -12.21 -3.88
CA LEU A 601 -32.47 -13.09 -3.04
C LEU A 601 -32.79 -14.55 -3.35
N VAL A 602 -31.73 -15.36 -3.38
CA VAL A 602 -31.80 -16.81 -3.64
C VAL A 602 -31.56 -17.58 -2.34
N LYS A 603 -32.33 -18.65 -2.13
CA LYS A 603 -32.14 -19.63 -1.07
C LYS A 603 -32.34 -21.01 -1.66
N SER A 604 -31.35 -21.89 -1.51
CA SER A 604 -31.40 -23.25 -2.04
C SER A 604 -31.76 -23.31 -3.54
N SER A 605 -31.13 -22.45 -4.35
CA SER A 605 -31.36 -22.31 -5.80
C SER A 605 -32.77 -21.86 -6.22
N GLN A 606 -33.58 -21.32 -5.30
CA GLN A 606 -34.89 -20.75 -5.60
C GLN A 606 -34.95 -19.27 -5.22
N VAL A 607 -35.61 -18.47 -6.06
CA VAL A 607 -35.95 -17.08 -5.75
C VAL A 607 -36.95 -17.08 -4.61
N TYR A 608 -36.60 -16.45 -3.49
CA TYR A 608 -37.47 -16.42 -2.32
C TYR A 608 -37.94 -15.01 -1.94
N GLU A 609 -37.24 -13.96 -2.37
CA GLU A 609 -37.57 -12.57 -2.00
C GLU A 609 -37.08 -11.58 -3.06
N ILE A 610 -37.90 -10.56 -3.34
CA ILE A 610 -37.52 -9.39 -4.14
C ILE A 610 -37.08 -8.30 -3.16
N HIS A 611 -35.96 -7.63 -3.44
CA HIS A 611 -35.48 -6.52 -2.63
C HIS A 611 -35.41 -5.22 -3.43
N SER A 612 -35.06 -4.10 -2.77
CA SER A 612 -34.93 -2.79 -3.42
C SER A 612 -36.18 -2.37 -4.21
N ASP A 613 -37.36 -2.73 -3.70
CA ASP A 613 -38.67 -2.50 -4.33
C ASP A 613 -38.81 -3.06 -5.76
N GLY A 614 -37.98 -4.05 -6.12
CA GLY A 614 -37.92 -4.59 -7.49
C GLY A 614 -37.20 -3.70 -8.49
N GLU A 615 -36.58 -2.61 -8.02
CA GLU A 615 -35.91 -1.61 -8.85
C GLU A 615 -34.38 -1.80 -8.84
N TYR A 616 -33.81 -2.20 -9.97
CA TYR A 616 -32.38 -2.47 -10.07
C TYR A 616 -31.51 -1.22 -9.84
N TRP A 617 -31.99 -0.01 -10.14
CA TRP A 617 -31.23 1.23 -9.92
C TRP A 617 -31.06 1.55 -8.43
N LYS A 618 -32.05 1.24 -7.58
CA LYS A 618 -31.92 1.36 -6.11
C LYS A 618 -30.88 0.38 -5.56
N ALA A 619 -30.89 -0.85 -6.09
CA ALA A 619 -29.88 -1.84 -5.74
C ALA A 619 -28.46 -1.37 -6.15
N MET A 620 -28.33 -0.81 -7.35
CA MET A 620 -27.07 -0.24 -7.83
C MET A 620 -26.64 1.01 -7.06
N GLU A 621 -27.57 1.87 -6.65
CA GLU A 621 -27.28 3.00 -5.76
C GLU A 621 -26.74 2.53 -4.41
N LYS A 622 -27.13 1.35 -3.92
CA LYS A 622 -26.54 0.77 -2.71
C LYS A 622 -25.14 0.18 -2.98
N LEU A 623 -24.98 -0.60 -4.05
CA LEU A 623 -23.75 -1.37 -4.28
C LEU A 623 -22.63 -0.62 -4.99
N SER A 624 -22.92 0.40 -5.82
CA SER A 624 -21.88 1.05 -6.65
C SER A 624 -20.79 1.77 -5.87
N ILE A 625 -20.98 1.92 -4.56
CA ILE A 625 -19.93 2.39 -3.65
C ILE A 625 -18.72 1.44 -3.65
N PHE A 626 -18.92 0.15 -3.91
CA PHE A 626 -17.86 -0.82 -4.09
C PHE A 626 -17.34 -0.79 -5.53
N THR A 627 -16.03 -1.06 -5.68
CA THR A 627 -15.38 -1.09 -6.99
C THR A 627 -15.76 -2.34 -7.80
N ASN A 628 -15.86 -3.51 -7.17
CA ASN A 628 -16.13 -4.77 -7.86
C ASN A 628 -17.50 -5.32 -7.46
N MET A 629 -18.34 -5.59 -8.45
CA MET A 629 -19.68 -6.13 -8.24
C MET A 629 -19.94 -7.30 -9.19
N LEU A 630 -20.51 -8.39 -8.69
CA LEU A 630 -21.01 -9.50 -9.50
C LEU A 630 -22.52 -9.36 -9.66
N ILE A 631 -23.00 -9.36 -10.90
CA ILE A 631 -24.43 -9.45 -11.20
C ILE A 631 -24.70 -10.83 -11.79
N VAL A 632 -25.65 -11.57 -11.20
CA VAL A 632 -25.99 -12.93 -11.63
C VAL A 632 -27.32 -12.91 -12.38
N ASP A 633 -27.31 -13.32 -13.65
CA ASP A 633 -28.53 -13.53 -14.44
C ASP A 633 -29.13 -14.91 -14.13
N LEU A 634 -30.13 -14.94 -13.26
CA LEU A 634 -30.80 -16.20 -12.88
C LEU A 634 -31.66 -16.76 -14.01
N ASN A 635 -32.31 -15.93 -14.82
CA ASN A 635 -33.04 -16.39 -16.00
C ASN A 635 -32.09 -17.13 -16.96
N GLY A 636 -30.92 -16.53 -17.21
CA GLY A 636 -29.84 -17.17 -17.93
C GLY A 636 -29.40 -18.50 -17.30
N ALA A 637 -29.20 -18.52 -15.98
CA ALA A 637 -28.86 -19.73 -15.23
C ALA A 637 -29.90 -20.85 -15.38
N PHE A 638 -31.19 -20.51 -15.46
CA PHE A 638 -32.29 -21.44 -15.68
C PHE A 638 -32.52 -21.85 -17.14
N GLY A 639 -31.75 -21.30 -18.09
CA GLY A 639 -31.73 -21.76 -19.49
C GLY A 639 -32.35 -20.80 -20.50
N GLU A 640 -32.86 -19.65 -20.06
CA GLU A 640 -33.38 -18.62 -20.96
C GLU A 640 -32.22 -17.88 -21.67
N THR A 641 -32.38 -17.59 -22.96
CA THR A 641 -31.40 -16.82 -23.74
C THR A 641 -31.97 -15.44 -24.09
N ASP A 642 -31.10 -14.43 -24.17
CA ASP A 642 -31.44 -13.01 -24.44
C ASP A 642 -32.56 -12.44 -23.53
N THR A 643 -32.27 -12.43 -22.23
CA THR A 643 -33.24 -12.07 -21.18
C THR A 643 -33.27 -10.56 -20.93
N LYS A 644 -34.36 -10.08 -20.32
CA LYS A 644 -34.46 -8.71 -19.79
C LYS A 644 -33.30 -8.38 -18.84
N ASN A 645 -32.82 -9.35 -18.06
CA ASN A 645 -31.66 -9.18 -17.17
C ASN A 645 -30.39 -8.90 -17.97
N ARG A 646 -30.13 -9.68 -19.01
CA ARG A 646 -28.95 -9.54 -19.86
C ARG A 646 -28.85 -8.12 -20.42
N GLN A 647 -29.97 -7.57 -20.91
CA GLN A 647 -30.02 -6.19 -21.41
C GLN A 647 -29.78 -5.13 -20.32
N ILE A 648 -30.28 -5.35 -19.10
CA ILE A 648 -30.01 -4.48 -17.94
C ILE A 648 -28.53 -4.54 -17.57
N ILE A 649 -27.93 -5.74 -17.51
CA ILE A 649 -26.53 -5.94 -17.16
C ILE A 649 -25.61 -5.22 -18.16
N LYS A 650 -25.89 -5.33 -19.47
CA LYS A 650 -25.13 -4.61 -20.51
C LYS A 650 -25.13 -3.10 -20.27
N LYS A 651 -26.29 -2.51 -19.95
CA LYS A 651 -26.42 -1.08 -19.62
C LYS A 651 -25.64 -0.71 -18.35
N LEU A 652 -25.67 -1.56 -17.33
CA LEU A 652 -24.93 -1.31 -16.09
C LEU A 652 -23.42 -1.39 -16.29
N ALA A 653 -22.93 -2.33 -17.11
CA ALA A 653 -21.52 -2.52 -17.38
C ALA A 653 -20.86 -1.37 -18.17
N GLN A 654 -21.64 -0.55 -18.88
CA GLN A 654 -21.16 0.68 -19.50
C GLN A 654 -20.79 1.76 -18.48
N LYS A 655 -21.43 1.74 -17.29
CA LYS A 655 -21.26 2.76 -16.25
C LYS A 655 -20.45 2.30 -15.05
N TYR A 656 -20.50 1.01 -14.74
CA TYR A 656 -19.93 0.43 -13.52
C TYR A 656 -19.02 -0.75 -13.82
N HIS A 657 -18.09 -1.02 -12.91
CA HIS A 657 -17.17 -2.14 -13.03
C HIS A 657 -17.85 -3.45 -12.58
N VAL A 658 -18.48 -4.11 -13.54
CA VAL A 658 -19.36 -5.27 -13.33
C VAL A 658 -18.69 -6.57 -13.77
N TYR A 659 -18.84 -7.62 -12.96
CA TYR A 659 -18.67 -9.02 -13.33
C TYR A 659 -20.05 -9.60 -13.61
N VAL A 660 -20.15 -10.53 -14.54
CA VAL A 660 -21.42 -11.21 -14.85
C VAL A 660 -21.30 -12.70 -14.67
N GLY A 661 -22.32 -13.32 -14.08
CA GLY A 661 -22.49 -14.77 -14.02
C GLY A 661 -23.91 -15.16 -14.41
N GLY A 662 -24.15 -16.45 -14.61
CA GLY A 662 -25.45 -16.99 -15.00
C GLY A 662 -25.67 -17.02 -16.53
N GLY A 663 -25.97 -18.21 -17.06
CA GLY A 663 -26.37 -18.37 -18.47
C GLY A 663 -25.28 -18.29 -19.54
N LEU A 664 -24.01 -18.17 -19.17
CA LEU A 664 -22.88 -18.13 -20.11
C LEU A 664 -22.46 -19.55 -20.52
N ARG A 665 -23.10 -20.10 -21.56
CA ARG A 665 -22.90 -21.51 -21.99
C ARG A 665 -22.06 -21.66 -23.25
N SER A 666 -21.81 -20.58 -23.97
CA SER A 666 -21.05 -20.59 -25.22
C SER A 666 -20.02 -19.46 -25.26
N LEU A 667 -19.06 -19.57 -26.17
CA LEU A 667 -18.10 -18.49 -26.41
C LEU A 667 -18.84 -17.22 -26.88
N ALA A 668 -19.86 -17.37 -27.73
CA ALA A 668 -20.69 -16.26 -28.18
C ALA A 668 -21.38 -15.52 -27.02
N ASP A 669 -21.82 -16.24 -25.98
CA ASP A 669 -22.41 -15.61 -24.80
C ASP A 669 -21.41 -14.74 -24.04
N VAL A 670 -20.21 -15.29 -23.84
CA VAL A 670 -19.12 -14.58 -23.18
C VAL A 670 -18.73 -13.36 -23.98
N GLU A 671 -18.57 -13.49 -25.30
CA GLU A 671 -18.25 -12.39 -26.19
C GLU A 671 -19.27 -11.27 -26.13
N ASP A 672 -20.56 -11.60 -26.20
CA ASP A 672 -21.66 -10.63 -26.11
C ASP A 672 -21.61 -9.79 -24.81
N MET A 673 -21.29 -10.43 -23.68
CA MET A 673 -21.09 -9.73 -22.41
C MET A 673 -19.82 -8.87 -22.40
N LEU A 674 -18.69 -9.41 -22.84
CA LEU A 674 -17.42 -8.66 -22.85
C LEU A 674 -17.46 -7.46 -23.81
N LYS A 675 -18.21 -7.54 -24.91
CA LYS A 675 -18.49 -6.42 -25.83
C LYS A 675 -19.26 -5.28 -25.17
N SER A 676 -19.94 -5.56 -24.06
CA SER A 676 -20.74 -4.57 -23.32
C SER A 676 -19.97 -3.98 -22.13
N SER A 677 -18.63 -3.97 -22.18
CA SER A 677 -17.73 -3.47 -21.11
C SER A 677 -17.71 -4.27 -19.80
N VAL A 678 -18.36 -5.44 -19.75
CA VAL A 678 -18.26 -6.34 -18.59
C VAL A 678 -16.81 -6.71 -18.31
N ARG A 679 -16.35 -6.59 -17.07
CA ARG A 679 -14.93 -6.81 -16.74
C ARG A 679 -14.55 -8.28 -16.67
N ARG A 680 -15.36 -9.12 -16.05
CA ARG A 680 -15.10 -10.55 -15.95
C ARG A 680 -16.38 -11.35 -16.10
N CYS A 681 -16.25 -12.53 -16.70
CA CYS A 681 -17.31 -13.52 -16.79
C CYS A 681 -17.05 -14.62 -15.76
N VAL A 682 -18.08 -14.91 -14.97
CA VAL A 682 -18.13 -16.02 -14.02
C VAL A 682 -18.80 -17.20 -14.72
N VAL A 683 -18.06 -18.28 -14.92
CA VAL A 683 -18.53 -19.48 -15.63
C VAL A 683 -18.43 -20.68 -14.72
N ALA A 684 -19.43 -21.56 -14.77
CA ALA A 684 -19.44 -22.79 -13.99
C ALA A 684 -18.29 -23.74 -14.39
N SER A 685 -17.78 -24.50 -13.43
CA SER A 685 -16.68 -25.44 -13.64
C SER A 685 -17.03 -26.70 -14.44
N ALA A 686 -18.11 -26.72 -15.23
CA ALA A 686 -18.57 -27.92 -15.93
C ALA A 686 -17.99 -28.06 -17.35
N ASP A 687 -17.60 -26.96 -18.00
CA ASP A 687 -17.23 -26.93 -19.42
C ASP A 687 -15.77 -26.50 -19.63
N ASP A 688 -14.88 -27.48 -19.74
CA ASP A 688 -13.44 -27.24 -19.96
C ASP A 688 -13.14 -26.63 -21.34
N GLU A 689 -13.93 -26.95 -22.37
CA GLU A 689 -13.72 -26.46 -23.72
C GLU A 689 -13.99 -24.96 -23.80
N LEU A 690 -15.09 -24.52 -23.19
CA LEU A 690 -15.41 -23.10 -23.04
C LEU A 690 -14.35 -22.39 -22.19
N ILE A 691 -13.99 -22.95 -21.03
CA ILE A 691 -12.98 -22.37 -20.13
C ILE A 691 -11.65 -22.15 -20.84
N MET A 692 -11.20 -23.11 -21.68
CA MET A 692 -9.96 -22.99 -22.46
C MET A 692 -9.96 -21.79 -23.41
N LYS A 693 -11.11 -21.47 -24.01
CA LYS A 693 -11.25 -20.40 -25.03
C LYS A 693 -11.33 -19.00 -24.42
N ILE A 694 -11.69 -18.86 -23.14
CA ILE A 694 -11.83 -17.56 -22.48
C ILE A 694 -10.47 -17.02 -21.99
N PRO A 695 -10.12 -15.74 -22.24
CA PRO A 695 -8.94 -15.11 -21.66
C PRO A 695 -8.95 -15.15 -20.13
N LYS A 696 -7.88 -15.67 -19.52
CA LYS A 696 -7.87 -16.03 -18.08
C LYS A 696 -7.99 -14.84 -17.15
N GLU A 697 -7.51 -13.67 -17.55
CA GLU A 697 -7.67 -12.41 -16.83
C GLU A 697 -9.12 -11.88 -16.79
N ARG A 698 -9.96 -12.40 -17.70
CA ARG A 698 -11.40 -12.09 -17.81
C ARG A 698 -12.28 -13.19 -17.20
N LEU A 699 -11.69 -14.28 -16.73
CA LEU A 699 -12.41 -15.46 -16.26
C LEU A 699 -12.40 -15.54 -14.72
N VAL A 700 -13.54 -15.91 -14.16
CA VAL A 700 -13.65 -16.51 -12.83
C VAL A 700 -14.36 -17.84 -13.01
N VAL A 701 -13.77 -18.93 -12.52
CA VAL A 701 -14.44 -20.24 -12.55
C VAL A 701 -15.18 -20.45 -11.24
N GLU A 702 -16.50 -20.58 -11.29
CA GLU A 702 -17.33 -20.91 -10.13
C GLU A 702 -17.38 -22.42 -9.90
N ILE A 703 -17.09 -22.84 -8.67
CA ILE A 703 -17.10 -24.22 -8.21
C ILE A 703 -18.05 -24.30 -7.02
N SER A 704 -19.20 -24.94 -7.20
CA SER A 704 -20.12 -25.24 -6.09
C SER A 704 -19.74 -26.58 -5.47
N ILE A 705 -19.75 -26.67 -4.13
CA ILE A 705 -19.40 -27.91 -3.42
C ILE A 705 -20.39 -28.24 -2.30
N ASN A 706 -20.45 -29.53 -1.96
CA ASN A 706 -21.18 -30.05 -0.79
C ASN A 706 -20.27 -30.15 0.47
N GLU A 707 -20.80 -30.73 1.54
CA GLU A 707 -20.08 -30.95 2.81
C GLU A 707 -18.89 -31.92 2.68
N GLN A 708 -18.92 -32.80 1.67
CA GLN A 708 -17.86 -33.76 1.37
C GLN A 708 -16.77 -33.21 0.43
N ASN A 709 -16.81 -31.91 0.09
CA ASN A 709 -15.92 -31.27 -0.88
C ASN A 709 -16.02 -31.83 -2.31
N GLU A 710 -17.16 -32.42 -2.67
CA GLU A 710 -17.43 -32.89 -4.02
C GLU A 710 -18.06 -31.78 -4.87
N VAL A 711 -17.64 -31.68 -6.13
CA VAL A 711 -18.09 -30.63 -7.06
C VAL A 711 -19.51 -30.90 -7.55
N LEU A 712 -20.35 -29.88 -7.47
CA LEU A 712 -21.72 -29.86 -7.97
C LEU A 712 -21.81 -29.05 -9.27
N ILE A 713 -22.53 -29.59 -10.25
CA ILE A 713 -22.75 -28.97 -11.58
C ILE A 713 -24.25 -28.90 -11.90
N HIS A 714 -24.60 -28.34 -13.07
CA HIS A 714 -25.99 -28.18 -13.56
C HIS A 714 -26.91 -27.51 -12.53
N GLY A 715 -26.59 -26.29 -12.12
CA GLY A 715 -27.42 -25.57 -11.13
C GLY A 715 -27.42 -26.20 -9.73
N ARG A 716 -26.38 -26.98 -9.41
CA ARG A 716 -26.15 -27.69 -8.14
C ARG A 716 -27.03 -28.94 -7.96
N HIS A 717 -27.68 -29.40 -9.03
CA HIS A 717 -28.52 -30.61 -9.00
C HIS A 717 -27.75 -31.92 -9.23
N THR A 718 -26.56 -31.85 -9.83
CA THR A 718 -25.76 -33.05 -10.15
C THR A 718 -24.47 -33.03 -9.35
N ASN A 719 -24.27 -34.04 -8.49
CA ASN A 719 -22.98 -34.30 -7.86
C ASN A 719 -22.08 -35.07 -8.83
N THR A 720 -20.88 -34.55 -9.06
CA THR A 720 -19.89 -35.20 -9.94
C THR A 720 -19.10 -36.30 -9.25
N HIS A 721 -19.16 -36.37 -7.91
CA HIS A 721 -18.28 -37.17 -7.06
C HIS A 721 -16.77 -36.86 -7.22
N VAL A 722 -16.43 -35.80 -7.94
CA VAL A 722 -15.06 -35.33 -8.10
C VAL A 722 -14.74 -34.41 -6.93
N ASN A 723 -13.67 -34.73 -6.20
CA ASN A 723 -13.16 -33.85 -5.16
C ASN A 723 -12.68 -32.52 -5.75
N ILE A 724 -13.00 -31.41 -5.09
CA ILE A 724 -12.63 -30.05 -5.51
C ILE A 724 -11.13 -29.86 -5.75
N ILE A 725 -10.24 -30.48 -4.97
CA ILE A 725 -8.80 -30.33 -5.15
C ILE A 725 -8.37 -30.92 -6.49
N THR A 726 -8.90 -32.08 -6.85
CA THR A 726 -8.69 -32.70 -8.17
C THR A 726 -9.18 -31.76 -9.27
N ARG A 727 -10.36 -31.16 -9.11
CA ARG A 727 -10.91 -30.24 -10.10
C ARG A 727 -10.08 -28.96 -10.24
N ILE A 728 -9.64 -28.37 -9.12
CA ILE A 728 -8.77 -27.17 -9.13
C ILE A 728 -7.45 -27.48 -9.84
N ASN A 729 -6.84 -28.65 -9.60
CA ASN A 729 -5.60 -29.04 -10.26
C ASN A 729 -5.77 -29.15 -11.79
N GLN A 730 -6.90 -29.67 -12.27
CA GLN A 730 -7.23 -29.67 -13.71
C GLN A 730 -7.37 -28.24 -14.26
N LEU A 731 -8.07 -27.36 -13.54
CA LEU A 731 -8.23 -25.96 -13.94
C LEU A 731 -6.89 -25.21 -13.99
N ILE A 732 -5.96 -25.50 -13.07
CA ILE A 732 -4.59 -24.95 -13.07
C ILE A 732 -3.84 -25.37 -14.34
N GLN A 733 -3.97 -26.62 -14.79
CA GLN A 733 -3.34 -27.10 -16.04
C GLN A 733 -3.88 -26.33 -17.26
N ILE A 734 -5.13 -25.89 -17.21
CA ILE A 734 -5.79 -25.07 -18.23
C ILE A 734 -5.44 -23.55 -18.07
N GLY A 735 -4.62 -23.19 -17.08
CA GLY A 735 -4.15 -21.82 -16.83
C GLY A 735 -5.12 -20.94 -16.04
N VAL A 736 -6.15 -21.53 -15.40
CA VAL A 736 -7.04 -20.79 -14.51
C VAL A 736 -6.27 -20.35 -13.26
N ASN A 737 -6.41 -19.08 -12.90
CA ASN A 737 -5.77 -18.49 -11.72
C ASN A 737 -6.76 -17.76 -10.78
N THR A 738 -8.03 -17.67 -11.16
CA THR A 738 -9.08 -17.05 -10.33
C THR A 738 -10.29 -17.98 -10.27
N ILE A 739 -10.71 -18.34 -9.06
CA ILE A 739 -11.87 -19.21 -8.81
C ILE A 739 -12.83 -18.56 -7.82
N SER A 740 -14.10 -18.96 -7.87
CA SER A 740 -15.09 -18.71 -6.81
C SER A 740 -15.57 -20.05 -6.26
N ILE A 741 -15.59 -20.21 -4.95
CA ILE A 741 -16.01 -21.44 -4.27
C ILE A 741 -17.27 -21.13 -3.48
N THR A 742 -18.34 -21.86 -3.78
CA THR A 742 -19.65 -21.71 -3.13
C THR A 742 -19.96 -22.94 -2.29
N PHE A 743 -20.16 -22.75 -0.98
CA PHE A 743 -20.51 -23.81 -0.02
C PHE A 743 -22.03 -23.93 0.10
N VAL A 744 -22.62 -24.86 -0.65
CA VAL A 744 -24.07 -24.92 -0.90
C VAL A 744 -24.89 -25.10 0.39
N GLN A 745 -24.38 -25.86 1.36
CA GLN A 745 -25.04 -26.09 2.65
C GLN A 745 -25.20 -24.82 3.51
N SER A 746 -24.39 -23.79 3.26
CA SER A 746 -24.41 -22.53 4.03
C SER A 746 -25.04 -21.37 3.27
N GLU A 747 -25.34 -21.55 1.98
CA GLU A 747 -25.76 -20.48 1.09
C GLU A 747 -27.19 -20.00 1.39
N GLY A 748 -27.37 -18.68 1.49
CA GLY A 748 -28.68 -18.07 1.76
C GLY A 748 -29.23 -18.28 3.19
N HIS A 749 -28.57 -19.08 4.02
CA HIS A 749 -29.00 -19.35 5.40
C HIS A 749 -28.57 -18.28 6.41
N LEU A 750 -27.51 -17.52 6.11
CA LEU A 750 -26.92 -16.50 7.01
C LEU A 750 -26.54 -17.05 8.40
N SER A 751 -26.28 -18.35 8.50
CA SER A 751 -25.98 -19.07 9.74
C SER A 751 -24.48 -19.18 10.04
N GLY A 752 -23.63 -18.49 9.27
CA GLY A 752 -22.17 -18.55 9.39
C GLY A 752 -21.52 -19.43 8.30
N ILE A 753 -20.21 -19.29 8.14
CA ILE A 753 -19.39 -20.02 7.15
C ILE A 753 -18.84 -21.35 7.72
N PRO A 754 -18.62 -22.38 6.88
CA PRO A 754 -18.01 -23.64 7.32
C PRO A 754 -16.48 -23.49 7.50
N ARG A 755 -16.07 -22.81 8.58
CA ARG A 755 -14.66 -22.43 8.83
C ARG A 755 -13.68 -23.59 8.68
N GLN A 756 -13.96 -24.73 9.32
CA GLN A 756 -13.05 -25.88 9.26
C GLN A 756 -12.86 -26.40 7.83
N GLN A 757 -13.95 -26.57 7.09
CA GLN A 757 -13.90 -26.99 5.69
C GLN A 757 -13.12 -25.98 4.83
N ILE A 758 -13.37 -24.68 5.01
CA ILE A 758 -12.65 -23.60 4.30
C ILE A 758 -11.15 -23.67 4.58
N ARG A 759 -10.72 -23.77 5.85
CA ARG A 759 -9.31 -23.85 6.20
C ARG A 759 -8.63 -25.04 5.57
N ASP A 760 -9.21 -26.22 5.77
CA ASP A 760 -8.60 -27.48 5.36
C ASP A 760 -8.49 -27.53 3.82
N LEU A 761 -9.44 -26.92 3.12
CA LEU A 761 -9.41 -26.72 1.67
C LEU A 761 -8.32 -25.72 1.24
N LEU A 762 -8.26 -24.53 1.84
CA LEU A 762 -7.32 -23.48 1.46
C LEU A 762 -5.86 -23.88 1.69
N LEU A 763 -5.58 -24.73 2.69
CA LEU A 763 -4.24 -25.29 2.92
C LEU A 763 -3.77 -26.21 1.79
N GLN A 764 -4.70 -26.78 1.02
CA GLN A 764 -4.41 -27.70 -0.09
C GLN A 764 -4.40 -27.00 -1.46
N ILE A 765 -4.98 -25.80 -1.58
CA ILE A 765 -5.05 -25.06 -2.84
C ILE A 765 -3.68 -24.44 -3.19
N SER A 766 -3.15 -24.86 -4.34
CA SER A 766 -1.89 -24.38 -4.91
C SER A 766 -1.80 -22.85 -5.05
N GLN A 767 -0.57 -22.32 -4.92
CA GLN A 767 -0.23 -20.89 -5.10
C GLN A 767 -0.45 -20.38 -6.53
N ASN A 768 -0.61 -21.27 -7.51
CA ASN A 768 -0.94 -20.89 -8.89
C ASN A 768 -2.33 -20.25 -9.03
N ILE A 769 -3.25 -20.55 -8.10
CA ILE A 769 -4.50 -19.79 -7.96
C ILE A 769 -4.16 -18.49 -7.24
N LYS A 770 -4.27 -17.36 -7.93
CA LYS A 770 -3.91 -16.03 -7.41
C LYS A 770 -5.04 -15.35 -6.65
N ARG A 771 -6.29 -15.76 -6.88
CA ARG A 771 -7.46 -15.18 -6.21
C ARG A 771 -8.58 -16.20 -6.04
N ILE A 772 -9.15 -16.25 -4.84
CA ILE A 772 -10.20 -17.19 -4.43
C ILE A 772 -11.35 -16.36 -3.87
N TYR A 773 -12.49 -16.35 -4.54
CA TYR A 773 -13.72 -15.82 -3.95
C TYR A 773 -14.39 -16.91 -3.11
N ILE A 774 -14.83 -16.56 -1.90
CA ILE A 774 -15.57 -17.47 -1.02
C ILE A 774 -16.98 -16.95 -0.85
N ALA A 775 -17.96 -17.76 -1.25
CA ALA A 775 -19.38 -17.45 -1.20
C ALA A 775 -20.15 -18.47 -0.33
N GLY A 776 -21.25 -18.01 0.25
CA GLY A 776 -22.14 -18.81 1.11
C GLY A 776 -21.89 -18.59 2.60
N GLY A 777 -22.94 -18.49 3.40
CA GLY A 777 -22.87 -18.47 4.87
C GLY A 777 -22.47 -17.16 5.56
N ILE A 778 -21.75 -16.26 4.89
CA ILE A 778 -21.21 -15.03 5.50
C ILE A 778 -22.33 -14.17 6.10
N SER A 779 -22.27 -13.90 7.40
CA SER A 779 -23.29 -13.11 8.09
C SER A 779 -22.75 -12.14 9.14
N THR A 780 -21.47 -12.23 9.51
CA THR A 780 -20.84 -11.41 10.56
C THR A 780 -19.52 -10.78 10.11
N LEU A 781 -19.06 -9.75 10.82
CA LEU A 781 -17.73 -9.16 10.57
C LEU A 781 -16.60 -10.15 10.90
N ASP A 782 -16.81 -11.02 11.90
CA ASP A 782 -15.87 -12.08 12.26
C ASP A 782 -15.68 -13.10 11.12
N ASP A 783 -16.73 -13.37 10.32
CA ASP A 783 -16.58 -14.19 9.11
C ASP A 783 -15.70 -13.51 8.06
N LEU A 784 -15.81 -12.18 7.90
CA LEU A 784 -14.96 -11.42 6.99
C LEU A 784 -13.50 -11.44 7.45
N GLU A 785 -13.26 -11.18 8.73
CA GLU A 785 -11.91 -11.21 9.32
C GLU A 785 -11.29 -12.61 9.20
N TYR A 786 -12.07 -13.67 9.48
CA TYR A 786 -11.63 -15.04 9.29
C TYR A 786 -11.24 -15.32 7.83
N LEU A 787 -12.05 -14.90 6.86
CA LEU A 787 -11.75 -15.10 5.44
C LEU A 787 -10.55 -14.28 4.97
N TRP A 788 -10.44 -13.02 5.40
CA TRP A 788 -9.27 -12.17 5.11
C TRP A 788 -8.00 -12.67 5.81
N SER A 789 -8.10 -13.54 6.82
CA SER A 789 -6.94 -14.21 7.44
C SER A 789 -6.16 -15.08 6.45
N PHE A 790 -6.82 -15.55 5.40
CA PHE A 790 -6.21 -16.32 4.33
C PHE A 790 -5.77 -15.42 3.17
N ASP A 791 -4.51 -15.59 2.76
CA ASP A 791 -3.99 -14.88 1.60
C ASP A 791 -4.77 -15.27 0.35
N ARG A 792 -4.93 -14.32 -0.59
CA ARG A 792 -5.65 -14.47 -1.87
C ARG A 792 -7.17 -14.61 -1.77
N VAL A 793 -7.73 -14.71 -0.56
CA VAL A 793 -9.18 -14.87 -0.35
C VAL A 793 -9.92 -13.53 -0.38
N VAL A 794 -11.03 -13.49 -1.10
CA VAL A 794 -11.93 -12.34 -1.20
C VAL A 794 -13.35 -12.81 -0.84
N PRO A 795 -13.95 -12.35 0.27
CA PRO A 795 -15.33 -12.66 0.61
C PRO A 795 -16.31 -12.16 -0.45
N GLN A 796 -17.26 -13.01 -0.86
CA GLN A 796 -18.33 -12.66 -1.78
C GLN A 796 -19.65 -12.44 -1.01
N LEU A 797 -20.19 -11.21 -1.06
CA LEU A 797 -21.31 -10.76 -0.22
C LEU A 797 -22.58 -10.49 -1.02
N GLY A 798 -23.62 -11.28 -0.79
CA GLY A 798 -24.97 -11.03 -1.30
C GLY A 798 -25.95 -10.73 -0.17
N SER A 799 -26.69 -11.75 0.27
CA SER A 799 -27.79 -11.66 1.25
C SER A 799 -27.46 -10.88 2.55
N ALA A 800 -26.22 -10.91 3.02
CA ALA A 800 -25.82 -10.21 4.25
C ALA A 800 -26.01 -8.68 4.18
N ILE A 801 -25.77 -8.08 3.00
CA ILE A 801 -25.94 -6.64 2.75
C ILE A 801 -27.42 -6.29 2.62
N TRP A 802 -28.19 -7.15 1.95
CA TRP A 802 -29.62 -6.91 1.70
C TRP A 802 -30.47 -7.10 2.94
N LYS A 803 -30.11 -8.06 3.80
CA LYS A 803 -30.73 -8.30 5.11
C LYS A 803 -30.20 -7.41 6.23
N ASN A 804 -29.35 -6.42 5.91
CA ASN A 804 -28.69 -5.52 6.88
C ASN A 804 -27.98 -6.27 8.04
N LYS A 805 -27.52 -7.51 7.81
CA LYS A 805 -26.63 -8.19 8.75
C LYS A 805 -25.26 -7.53 8.79
N LEU A 806 -24.81 -7.05 7.63
CA LEU A 806 -23.60 -6.25 7.47
C LEU A 806 -23.97 -4.95 6.76
N THR A 807 -23.63 -3.83 7.40
CA THR A 807 -23.77 -2.52 6.77
C THR A 807 -22.56 -2.23 5.89
N ILE A 808 -22.72 -1.39 4.87
CA ILE A 808 -21.59 -1.00 4.02
C ILE A 808 -20.54 -0.23 4.81
N GLY A 809 -20.98 0.65 5.73
CA GLY A 809 -20.09 1.38 6.65
C GLY A 809 -19.24 0.43 7.49
N SER A 810 -19.84 -0.58 8.11
CA SER A 810 -19.11 -1.57 8.90
C SER A 810 -18.13 -2.39 8.06
N ILE A 811 -18.49 -2.75 6.82
CA ILE A 811 -17.58 -3.46 5.91
C ILE A 811 -16.36 -2.60 5.58
N PHE A 812 -16.54 -1.33 5.22
CA PHE A 812 -15.42 -0.42 4.97
C PHE A 812 -14.56 -0.17 6.22
N ASN A 813 -15.19 0.02 7.38
CA ASN A 813 -14.46 0.19 8.64
C ASN A 813 -13.58 -1.02 8.98
N SER A 814 -14.01 -2.23 8.62
CA SER A 814 -13.18 -3.43 8.75
C SER A 814 -12.12 -3.55 7.64
N MET A 815 -12.32 -3.00 6.44
CA MET A 815 -11.29 -3.06 5.39
C MET A 815 -10.14 -2.05 5.60
N ILE A 816 -10.36 -0.97 6.36
CA ILE A 816 -9.44 0.18 6.46
C ILE A 816 -8.43 0.03 7.61
N ASN A 817 -7.18 0.36 7.32
CA ASN A 817 -6.10 0.49 8.29
C ASN A 817 -5.97 1.94 8.77
N PHE A 818 -6.66 2.27 9.87
CA PHE A 818 -6.57 3.59 10.49
C PHE A 818 -5.19 3.86 11.07
N ASN A 819 -4.74 5.12 11.00
CA ASN A 819 -3.52 5.58 11.67
C ASN A 819 -3.72 5.66 13.20
N ASP A 820 -2.66 6.00 13.92
CA ASP A 820 -2.66 6.03 15.39
C ASP A 820 -3.63 7.06 16.00
N ASN A 821 -4.11 8.01 15.18
CA ASN A 821 -5.15 8.96 15.58
C ASN A 821 -6.58 8.46 15.27
N GLY A 822 -6.75 7.20 14.86
CA GLY A 822 -8.05 6.63 14.48
C GLY A 822 -8.62 7.23 13.18
N THR A 823 -7.77 7.75 12.29
CA THR A 823 -8.18 8.38 11.03
C THR A 823 -7.52 7.75 9.81
N VAL A 824 -8.11 7.93 8.64
CA VAL A 824 -7.57 7.52 7.33
C VAL A 824 -7.55 8.73 6.39
N SER A 825 -6.53 8.79 5.52
CA SER A 825 -6.46 9.82 4.48
C SER A 825 -7.44 9.48 3.35
N ALA A 826 -8.29 10.44 2.99
CA ALA A 826 -9.29 10.30 1.94
C ALA A 826 -9.01 11.29 0.80
N ILE A 827 -8.56 10.77 -0.35
CA ILE A 827 -8.37 11.52 -1.58
C ILE A 827 -9.72 11.59 -2.28
N ILE A 828 -10.25 12.80 -2.43
CA ILE A 828 -11.52 13.03 -3.12
C ILE A 828 -11.22 13.30 -4.58
N GLN A 829 -11.80 12.51 -5.47
CA GLN A 829 -11.57 12.60 -6.91
C GLN A 829 -12.88 12.81 -7.65
N ASP A 830 -12.84 13.63 -8.68
CA ASP A 830 -13.92 13.76 -9.66
C ASP A 830 -13.97 12.50 -10.55
N VAL A 831 -15.16 12.11 -10.99
CA VAL A 831 -15.34 11.02 -11.97
C VAL A 831 -14.52 11.21 -13.25
N ASN A 832 -14.23 12.45 -13.63
CA ASN A 832 -13.46 12.79 -14.82
C ASN A 832 -11.94 12.76 -14.59
N GLY A 833 -11.48 12.46 -13.36
CA GLY A 833 -10.07 12.23 -13.02
C GLY A 833 -9.37 13.29 -12.15
N PRO A 834 -9.73 14.59 -12.13
CA PRO A 834 -9.09 15.55 -11.25
C PRO A 834 -9.29 15.26 -9.75
N VAL A 835 -8.26 15.46 -8.94
CA VAL A 835 -8.39 15.36 -7.48
C VAL A 835 -9.01 16.64 -6.94
N LYS A 836 -10.19 16.54 -6.32
CA LYS A 836 -10.91 17.67 -5.73
C LYS A 836 -10.33 18.11 -4.38
N GLY A 837 -9.79 17.20 -3.59
CA GLY A 837 -9.21 17.53 -2.29
C GLY A 837 -8.71 16.33 -1.49
N LEU A 838 -8.09 16.61 -0.35
CA LEU A 838 -7.75 15.62 0.66
C LEU A 838 -8.55 15.90 1.93
N CYS A 839 -9.19 14.87 2.47
CA CYS A 839 -9.89 14.89 3.75
C CYS A 839 -9.34 13.80 4.67
N TYR A 840 -9.68 13.87 5.95
CA TYR A 840 -9.49 12.77 6.90
C TYR A 840 -10.84 12.20 7.27
N MET A 841 -10.92 10.88 7.42
CA MET A 841 -12.13 10.18 7.82
C MET A 841 -11.82 9.30 9.03
N ASN A 842 -12.72 9.27 10.02
CA ASN A 842 -12.74 8.30 11.10
C ASN A 842 -13.90 7.29 10.86
N ARG A 843 -14.01 6.28 11.72
CA ARG A 843 -15.05 5.23 11.61
C ARG A 843 -16.47 5.79 11.46
N GLU A 844 -16.82 6.78 12.28
CA GLU A 844 -18.14 7.44 12.26
C GLU A 844 -18.39 8.16 10.91
N SER A 845 -17.41 8.92 10.42
CA SER A 845 -17.57 9.62 9.14
C SER A 845 -17.70 8.66 7.95
N ILE A 846 -17.09 7.48 8.02
CA ILE A 846 -17.21 6.44 6.97
C ILE A 846 -18.61 5.83 7.02
N GLU A 847 -19.13 5.52 8.20
CA GLU A 847 -20.50 5.03 8.37
C GLU A 847 -21.53 6.00 7.81
N GLN A 848 -21.46 7.28 8.19
CA GLN A 848 -22.35 8.31 7.69
C GLN A 848 -22.20 8.51 6.18
N THR A 849 -20.97 8.47 5.66
CA THR A 849 -20.70 8.59 4.22
C THR A 849 -21.34 7.47 3.43
N CYS A 850 -21.19 6.23 3.89
CA CYS A 850 -21.77 5.05 3.26
C CYS A 850 -23.29 5.02 3.37
N GLN A 851 -23.85 5.43 4.52
CA GLN A 851 -25.28 5.43 4.77
C GLN A 851 -26.02 6.48 3.95
N HIS A 852 -25.49 7.71 3.89
CA HIS A 852 -26.18 8.85 3.26
C HIS A 852 -25.74 9.12 1.82
N ARG A 853 -24.72 8.42 1.31
CA ARG A 853 -24.10 8.65 -0.02
C ARG A 853 -23.65 10.10 -0.23
N LYS A 854 -23.26 10.77 0.85
CA LYS A 854 -22.70 12.14 0.88
C LYS A 854 -21.35 12.12 1.56
N LEU A 855 -20.42 12.99 1.16
CA LEU A 855 -19.11 13.03 1.79
C LEU A 855 -19.17 13.61 3.22
N TYR A 856 -18.98 12.76 4.22
CA TYR A 856 -18.68 13.19 5.59
C TYR A 856 -17.18 13.08 5.86
N ARG A 857 -16.63 14.04 6.61
CA ARG A 857 -15.21 14.04 6.97
C ARG A 857 -15.00 14.34 8.44
N TYR A 858 -13.94 13.79 9.00
CA TYR A 858 -13.49 14.13 10.33
C TYR A 858 -12.63 15.40 10.28
N SER A 859 -13.08 16.45 10.96
CA SER A 859 -12.33 17.70 11.07
C SER A 859 -11.36 17.65 12.23
N ARG A 860 -10.07 17.39 11.96
CA ARG A 860 -9.02 17.38 12.99
C ARG A 860 -8.95 18.68 13.82
N LYS A 861 -9.32 19.83 13.22
CA LYS A 861 -9.37 21.14 13.90
C LYS A 861 -10.55 21.25 14.87
N LEU A 862 -11.70 20.65 14.54
CA LEU A 862 -12.94 20.77 15.31
C LEU A 862 -13.23 19.53 16.17
N GLY A 863 -12.43 18.47 16.03
CA GLY A 863 -12.59 17.21 16.76
C GLY A 863 -13.88 16.44 16.46
N ARG A 864 -14.61 16.76 15.38
CA ARG A 864 -15.93 16.19 15.05
C ARG A 864 -16.13 15.89 13.56
N VAL A 865 -17.10 15.04 13.26
CA VAL A 865 -17.56 14.72 11.90
C VAL A 865 -18.40 15.88 11.33
N ILE A 866 -18.22 16.18 10.04
CA ILE A 866 -18.90 17.26 9.32
C ILE A 866 -19.24 16.79 7.91
N MET A 867 -20.43 17.15 7.41
CA MET A 867 -20.82 16.90 6.02
C MET A 867 -20.23 17.97 5.09
N LYS A 868 -19.54 17.56 4.02
CA LYS A 868 -18.99 18.52 3.06
C LYS A 868 -20.14 19.18 2.28
N GLY A 869 -20.18 20.52 2.33
CA GLY A 869 -21.21 21.31 1.67
C GLY A 869 -22.42 21.63 2.55
N GLU A 870 -22.42 21.22 3.82
CA GLU A 870 -23.54 21.46 4.76
C GLU A 870 -23.93 22.93 4.87
N THR A 871 -22.93 23.83 4.95
CA THR A 871 -23.17 25.28 5.04
C THR A 871 -23.26 25.97 3.68
N SER A 872 -22.51 25.50 2.67
CA SER A 872 -22.45 26.17 1.35
C SER A 872 -23.50 25.70 0.35
N GLY A 873 -24.14 24.54 0.58
CA GLY A 873 -25.02 23.86 -0.37
C GLY A 873 -24.30 22.94 -1.35
N ASP A 874 -22.97 23.01 -1.45
CA ASP A 874 -22.14 22.23 -2.40
C ASP A 874 -21.90 20.79 -1.94
N ILE A 875 -22.99 20.03 -1.74
CA ILE A 875 -22.95 18.64 -1.30
C ILE A 875 -22.21 17.80 -2.34
N GLN A 876 -21.27 16.97 -1.88
CA GLN A 876 -20.54 16.04 -2.74
C GLN A 876 -21.18 14.65 -2.62
N HIS A 877 -21.73 14.14 -3.71
CA HIS A 877 -22.36 12.82 -3.74
C HIS A 877 -21.33 11.74 -4.01
N ILE A 878 -21.31 10.69 -3.18
CA ILE A 878 -20.35 9.60 -3.32
C ILE A 878 -20.82 8.64 -4.40
N ILE A 879 -19.95 8.37 -5.36
CA ILE A 879 -20.18 7.38 -6.41
C ILE A 879 -19.56 6.06 -6.00
N GLN A 880 -18.26 6.07 -5.67
CA GLN A 880 -17.46 4.88 -5.38
C GLN A 880 -16.36 5.19 -4.36
N ILE A 881 -15.98 4.19 -3.57
CA ILE A 881 -14.81 4.21 -2.68
C ILE A 881 -13.89 3.05 -3.07
N SER A 882 -12.59 3.35 -3.17
CA SER A 882 -11.53 2.37 -3.37
C SER A 882 -10.46 2.57 -2.29
N LEU A 883 -9.80 1.49 -1.89
CA LEU A 883 -8.67 1.53 -0.95
C LEU A 883 -7.37 1.31 -1.73
N ASP A 884 -6.26 1.82 -1.23
CA ASP A 884 -4.94 1.53 -1.78
C ASP A 884 -4.45 0.13 -1.36
N CYS A 885 -3.26 -0.24 -1.84
CA CYS A 885 -2.75 -1.61 -1.75
C CYS A 885 -2.54 -2.12 -0.32
N ASP A 886 -2.33 -1.23 0.64
CA ASP A 886 -2.22 -1.53 2.07
C ASP A 886 -3.37 -0.92 2.88
N SER A 887 -4.39 -0.38 2.21
CA SER A 887 -5.65 0.07 2.82
C SER A 887 -5.50 1.16 3.89
N ASP A 888 -4.45 1.99 3.84
CA ASP A 888 -4.28 3.15 4.73
C ASP A 888 -4.53 4.51 4.09
N ALA A 889 -4.93 4.48 2.81
CA ALA A 889 -5.60 5.58 2.15
C ALA A 889 -6.86 5.10 1.41
N MET A 890 -7.81 6.01 1.25
CA MET A 890 -8.99 5.80 0.41
C MET A 890 -9.07 6.82 -0.71
N LEU A 891 -9.52 6.36 -1.87
CA LEU A 891 -9.91 7.17 -3.00
C LEU A 891 -11.45 7.20 -3.05
N VAL A 892 -12.02 8.38 -2.85
CA VAL A 892 -13.45 8.61 -2.83
C VAL A 892 -13.82 9.36 -4.09
N MET A 893 -14.50 8.68 -5.02
CA MET A 893 -15.00 9.28 -6.24
C MET A 893 -16.34 9.96 -5.98
N VAL A 894 -16.44 11.23 -6.37
CA VAL A 894 -17.63 12.07 -6.20
C VAL A 894 -18.11 12.64 -7.52
N ASP A 895 -19.37 13.08 -7.55
CA ASP A 895 -19.96 13.74 -8.71
C ASP A 895 -19.28 15.07 -9.06
N SER A 896 -19.32 15.44 -10.34
CA SER A 896 -18.57 16.59 -10.87
C SER A 896 -19.27 17.94 -10.73
N LYS A 897 -20.56 17.93 -10.39
CA LYS A 897 -21.45 19.10 -10.51
C LYS A 897 -21.09 20.27 -9.60
N ASN A 898 -20.70 19.99 -8.36
CA ASN A 898 -20.57 21.03 -7.33
C ASN A 898 -19.10 21.39 -7.03
N PRO A 899 -18.79 22.69 -6.79
CA PRO A 899 -17.48 23.13 -6.30
C PRO A 899 -17.05 22.39 -5.03
N PHE A 900 -15.77 22.02 -4.96
CA PHE A 900 -15.24 21.37 -3.75
C PHE A 900 -14.68 22.38 -2.75
N CYS A 901 -14.00 23.42 -3.21
CA CYS A 901 -13.36 24.36 -2.30
C CYS A 901 -14.37 25.34 -1.69
N HIS A 902 -14.17 25.72 -0.42
CA HIS A 902 -14.95 26.77 0.23
C HIS A 902 -14.78 28.16 -0.43
N ARG A 903 -13.81 28.30 -1.34
CA ARG A 903 -13.57 29.50 -2.16
C ARG A 903 -14.35 29.50 -3.48
N GLY A 904 -15.20 28.49 -3.72
CA GLY A 904 -15.98 28.34 -4.95
C GLY A 904 -15.24 27.66 -6.11
N SER A 905 -13.98 27.24 -5.94
CA SER A 905 -13.25 26.50 -6.97
C SER A 905 -13.62 25.01 -7.01
N HIS A 906 -13.58 24.40 -8.21
CA HIS A 906 -13.87 22.97 -8.41
C HIS A 906 -12.96 22.04 -7.59
N SER A 907 -11.71 22.43 -7.35
CA SER A 907 -10.75 21.69 -6.53
C SER A 907 -10.08 22.62 -5.51
N CYS A 908 -9.70 22.06 -4.35
CA CYS A 908 -8.79 22.70 -3.40
C CYS A 908 -7.37 22.87 -3.97
N PHE A 909 -6.99 22.03 -4.93
CA PHE A 909 -5.70 22.10 -5.62
C PHE A 909 -5.83 22.99 -6.86
N CYS A 910 -5.84 24.30 -6.66
CA CYS A 910 -6.13 25.30 -7.70
C CYS A 910 -5.08 25.32 -8.84
N LEU A 911 -3.89 24.77 -8.59
CA LEU A 911 -2.80 24.61 -9.57
C LEU A 911 -2.76 23.20 -10.18
N GLN A 912 -3.83 22.41 -10.03
CA GLN A 912 -4.02 21.31 -10.97
C GLN A 912 -4.19 21.97 -12.33
N THR A 913 -3.07 22.07 -13.06
CA THR A 913 -3.08 22.23 -14.49
C THR A 913 -4.00 21.13 -14.95
N SER A 914 -5.22 21.49 -15.31
CA SER A 914 -6.10 20.57 -15.94
C SER A 914 -5.31 20.01 -17.12
N VAL A 915 -4.92 18.74 -16.99
CA VAL A 915 -5.13 17.75 -18.03
C VAL A 915 -4.17 17.94 -19.22
N LYS A 916 -3.28 16.96 -19.47
CA LYS A 916 -3.01 16.59 -20.87
C LYS A 916 -4.37 16.50 -21.53
N ALA A 917 -4.74 17.42 -22.44
CA ALA A 917 -6.08 17.51 -23.01
C ALA A 917 -6.65 16.11 -23.22
N ASN A 918 -7.68 15.73 -22.46
CA ASN A 918 -8.28 14.42 -22.58
C ASN A 918 -9.51 14.59 -23.48
N LEU A 919 -9.73 13.60 -24.35
CA LEU A 919 -10.79 13.62 -25.34
C LEU A 919 -12.18 13.70 -24.71
N ALA A 920 -12.37 13.21 -23.48
CA ALA A 920 -13.66 13.26 -22.79
C ALA A 920 -14.07 14.70 -22.43
N THR A 921 -13.19 15.44 -21.76
CA THR A 921 -13.41 16.84 -21.35
C THR A 921 -13.55 17.74 -22.57
N LEU A 922 -12.73 17.54 -23.60
CA LEU A 922 -12.85 18.26 -24.87
C LEU A 922 -14.22 18.01 -25.52
N ALA A 923 -14.68 16.76 -25.54
CA ALA A 923 -15.95 16.40 -26.15
C ALA A 923 -17.16 16.94 -25.40
N GLU A 924 -17.15 16.96 -24.06
CA GLU A 924 -18.19 17.62 -23.28
C GLU A 924 -18.26 19.13 -23.58
N HIS A 925 -17.11 19.79 -23.65
CA HIS A 925 -17.05 21.20 -24.00
C HIS A 925 -17.61 21.47 -25.40
N ILE A 926 -17.18 20.70 -26.41
CA ILE A 926 -17.71 20.80 -27.78
C ILE A 926 -19.23 20.59 -27.78
N LYS A 927 -19.72 19.52 -27.14
CA LYS A 927 -21.15 19.19 -27.07
C LYS A 927 -21.98 20.31 -26.43
N SER A 928 -21.46 20.97 -25.39
CA SER A 928 -22.15 22.08 -24.72
C SER A 928 -22.47 23.26 -25.66
N LYS A 929 -21.71 23.40 -26.76
CA LYS A 929 -21.85 24.48 -27.75
C LYS A 929 -22.86 24.18 -28.85
N ILE A 930 -23.54 23.03 -28.84
CA ILE A 930 -24.45 22.62 -29.92
C ILE A 930 -25.61 23.59 -30.17
N ASN A 931 -25.99 24.40 -29.19
CA ASN A 931 -27.06 25.41 -29.31
C ASN A 931 -26.52 26.84 -29.53
N ASP A 932 -25.20 27.04 -29.50
CA ASP A 932 -24.58 28.36 -29.67
C ASP A 932 -24.41 28.68 -31.17
N ASN A 933 -24.40 29.96 -31.55
CA ASN A 933 -24.05 30.41 -32.90
C ASN A 933 -22.53 30.49 -33.15
N SER A 934 -21.73 29.80 -32.33
CA SER A 934 -20.28 29.68 -32.50
C SER A 934 -19.92 28.74 -33.64
N TYR A 935 -18.68 28.82 -34.14
CA TYR A 935 -18.14 27.87 -35.14
C TYR A 935 -18.41 26.41 -34.75
N THR A 936 -18.10 26.05 -33.50
CA THR A 936 -18.33 24.73 -32.92
C THR A 936 -19.80 24.31 -32.92
N GLY A 937 -20.72 25.23 -32.61
CA GLY A 937 -22.16 24.95 -32.65
C GLY A 937 -22.69 24.77 -34.08
N ILE A 938 -22.23 25.62 -35.01
CA ILE A 938 -22.60 25.53 -36.42
C ILE A 938 -22.11 24.23 -37.05
N MET A 939 -20.86 23.82 -36.78
CA MET A 939 -20.28 22.58 -37.30
C MET A 939 -21.03 21.34 -36.80
N GLN A 940 -21.45 21.31 -35.54
CA GLN A 940 -22.25 20.21 -34.99
C GLN A 940 -23.65 20.15 -35.59
N ARG A 941 -24.32 21.30 -35.80
CA ARG A 941 -25.64 21.34 -36.45
C ARG A 941 -25.58 21.03 -37.95
N ASN A 942 -24.39 21.09 -38.56
CA ASN A 942 -24.15 20.82 -39.97
C ASN A 942 -23.06 19.75 -40.13
N PRO A 943 -23.34 18.47 -39.81
CA PRO A 943 -22.32 17.43 -39.76
C PRO A 943 -21.57 17.24 -41.09
N GLN A 944 -22.18 17.56 -42.24
CA GLN A 944 -21.49 17.49 -43.53
C GLN A 944 -20.37 18.52 -43.69
N LEU A 945 -20.51 19.71 -43.08
CA LEU A 945 -19.45 20.72 -43.05
C LEU A 945 -18.33 20.30 -42.09
N ALA A 946 -18.69 19.74 -40.93
CA ALA A 946 -17.72 19.16 -40.00
C ALA A 946 -16.95 18.00 -40.65
N LEU A 947 -17.63 17.13 -41.41
CA LEU A 947 -16.99 16.04 -42.16
C LEU A 947 -16.04 16.54 -43.24
N ALA A 948 -16.41 17.60 -43.96
CA ALA A 948 -15.51 18.24 -44.92
C ALA A 948 -14.23 18.74 -44.25
N LYS A 949 -14.35 19.37 -43.08
CA LYS A 949 -13.19 19.76 -42.27
C LYS A 949 -12.40 18.56 -41.77
N VAL A 950 -13.03 17.49 -41.28
CA VAL A 950 -12.30 16.25 -40.91
C VAL A 950 -11.43 15.72 -42.05
N LEU A 951 -11.93 15.76 -43.29
CA LEU A 951 -11.16 15.33 -44.46
C LEU A 951 -10.02 16.30 -44.77
N GLU A 952 -10.24 17.60 -44.64
CA GLU A 952 -9.24 18.66 -44.79
C GLU A 952 -8.09 18.48 -43.78
N GLU A 953 -8.42 18.43 -42.48
CA GLU A 953 -7.45 18.28 -41.39
C GLU A 953 -6.66 16.95 -41.51
N PHE A 954 -7.31 15.88 -41.95
CA PHE A 954 -6.62 14.60 -42.19
C PHE A 954 -5.54 14.72 -43.26
N TRP A 955 -5.79 15.48 -44.33
CA TRP A 955 -4.78 15.75 -45.35
C TRP A 955 -3.71 16.71 -44.85
N GLU A 956 -4.07 17.71 -44.06
CA GLU A 956 -3.11 18.64 -43.45
C GLU A 956 -2.16 17.90 -42.50
N VAL A 957 -2.66 16.95 -41.68
CA VAL A 957 -1.80 16.05 -40.89
C VAL A 957 -0.79 15.31 -41.76
N MET A 958 -1.24 14.76 -42.90
CA MET A 958 -0.40 13.96 -43.78
C MET A 958 0.60 14.79 -44.60
N ALA A 959 0.24 16.04 -44.93
CA ALA A 959 1.06 16.95 -45.73
C ALA A 959 2.00 17.82 -44.87
N SER A 960 1.72 17.95 -43.57
CA SER A 960 2.47 18.82 -42.67
C SER A 960 3.84 18.25 -42.29
N PRO A 961 4.87 19.12 -42.15
CA PRO A 961 6.11 18.74 -41.51
C PRO A 961 5.90 18.48 -40.01
N GLN A 962 6.81 17.71 -39.40
CA GLN A 962 6.68 17.17 -38.04
C GLN A 962 6.30 18.22 -36.97
N ASP A 963 6.79 19.45 -37.12
CA ASP A 963 6.54 20.54 -36.16
C ASP A 963 5.08 21.04 -36.15
N TYR A 964 4.34 20.83 -37.25
CA TYR A 964 2.93 21.25 -37.39
C TYR A 964 1.93 20.08 -37.29
N GLN A 965 2.39 18.84 -37.50
CA GLN A 965 1.55 17.63 -37.45
C GLN A 965 0.75 17.48 -36.15
N VAL A 966 1.28 17.96 -35.01
CA VAL A 966 0.58 17.93 -33.72
C VAL A 966 -0.63 18.88 -33.72
N SER A 967 -0.51 20.05 -34.33
CA SER A 967 -1.61 21.02 -34.46
C SER A 967 -2.71 20.45 -35.35
N GLU A 968 -2.34 19.99 -36.55
CA GLU A 968 -3.30 19.41 -37.50
C GLU A 968 -3.98 18.15 -36.93
N CYS A 969 -3.25 17.32 -36.18
CA CYS A 969 -3.85 16.15 -35.53
C CYS A 969 -4.87 16.58 -34.47
N SER A 970 -4.61 17.66 -33.76
CA SER A 970 -5.51 18.19 -32.74
C SER A 970 -6.80 18.72 -33.38
N ASP A 971 -6.68 19.45 -34.49
CA ASP A 971 -7.82 19.96 -35.24
C ASP A 971 -8.64 18.83 -35.88
N LEU A 972 -7.98 17.78 -36.38
CA LEU A 972 -8.63 16.56 -36.82
C LEU A 972 -9.50 15.94 -35.71
N PHE A 973 -8.98 15.81 -34.49
CA PHE A 973 -9.75 15.29 -33.36
C PHE A 973 -10.94 16.17 -33.00
N VAL A 974 -10.77 17.49 -32.99
CA VAL A 974 -11.84 18.45 -32.67
C VAL A 974 -12.97 18.35 -33.69
N HIS A 975 -12.66 18.41 -34.99
CA HIS A 975 -13.67 18.32 -36.05
C HIS A 975 -14.33 16.95 -36.12
N LEU A 976 -13.60 15.88 -35.81
CA LEU A 976 -14.16 14.52 -35.73
C LEU A 976 -15.20 14.45 -34.62
N VAL A 977 -14.93 15.00 -33.44
CA VAL A 977 -15.90 15.05 -32.33
C VAL A 977 -17.12 15.90 -32.69
N MET A 978 -16.93 17.05 -33.36
CA MET A 978 -18.05 17.87 -33.85
C MET A 978 -18.94 17.09 -34.84
N TYR A 979 -18.33 16.38 -35.79
CA TYR A 979 -19.05 15.54 -36.75
C TYR A 979 -19.84 14.44 -36.06
N LEU A 980 -19.20 13.68 -35.17
CA LEU A 980 -19.82 12.58 -34.44
C LEU A 980 -21.04 13.05 -33.62
N ASN A 981 -20.88 14.14 -32.85
CA ASN A 981 -22.00 14.73 -32.11
C ASN A 981 -23.15 15.13 -33.05
N GLY A 982 -22.84 15.70 -34.22
CA GLY A 982 -23.83 16.12 -35.22
C GLY A 982 -24.62 14.97 -35.85
N ILE A 983 -24.06 13.76 -35.89
CA ILE A 983 -24.76 12.53 -36.32
C ILE A 983 -25.32 11.70 -35.15
N GLY A 984 -25.23 12.22 -33.92
CA GLY A 984 -25.75 11.57 -32.72
C GLY A 984 -24.86 10.50 -32.10
N VAL A 985 -23.59 10.39 -32.52
CA VAL A 985 -22.59 9.48 -31.90
C VAL A 985 -21.78 10.26 -30.88
N THR A 986 -21.71 9.77 -29.64
CA THR A 986 -20.99 10.45 -28.56
C THR A 986 -19.60 9.85 -28.32
N MET A 987 -18.70 10.60 -27.69
CA MET A 987 -17.42 10.05 -27.25
C MET A 987 -17.57 8.95 -26.20
N GLU A 988 -18.65 8.96 -25.42
CA GLU A 988 -18.97 7.88 -24.49
C GLU A 988 -19.22 6.56 -25.25
N ASP A 989 -19.96 6.60 -26.36
CA ASP A 989 -20.17 5.43 -27.23
C ASP A 989 -18.84 4.88 -27.76
N ILE A 990 -17.93 5.76 -28.19
CA ILE A 990 -16.61 5.38 -28.69
C ILE A 990 -15.72 4.82 -27.58
N PHE A 991 -15.71 5.41 -26.39
CA PHE A 991 -14.92 4.88 -25.26
C PHE A 991 -15.44 3.52 -24.80
N ASN A 992 -16.75 3.32 -24.81
CA ASN A 992 -17.37 2.03 -24.55
C ASN A 992 -16.92 0.99 -25.58
N GLU A 993 -16.91 1.33 -26.87
CA GLU A 993 -16.42 0.46 -27.94
C GLU A 993 -14.90 0.20 -27.85
N LEU A 994 -14.09 1.21 -27.54
CA LEU A 994 -12.65 1.06 -27.34
C LEU A 994 -12.33 0.18 -26.12
N ASN A 995 -13.10 0.33 -25.03
CA ASN A 995 -13.02 -0.57 -23.90
C ASN A 995 -13.37 -2.00 -24.34
N ALA A 996 -14.48 -2.21 -25.03
CA ALA A 996 -14.86 -3.51 -25.56
C ALA A 996 -13.73 -4.15 -26.42
N ARG A 997 -13.12 -3.38 -27.32
CA ARG A 997 -12.02 -3.83 -28.22
C ARG A 997 -10.71 -4.09 -27.50
N ARG A 998 -10.29 -3.20 -26.59
CA ARG A 998 -9.08 -3.33 -25.78
C ARG A 998 -9.06 -4.67 -25.05
N TRP A 999 -10.23 -5.13 -24.63
CA TRP A 999 -10.35 -6.32 -23.81
C TRP A 999 -10.73 -7.60 -24.59
N ALA A 1000 -10.94 -7.55 -25.91
CA ALA A 1000 -11.29 -8.72 -26.75
C ALA A 1000 -10.67 -8.72 -28.18
N PRO A 1001 -9.34 -8.53 -28.35
CA PRO A 1001 -8.75 -8.25 -29.67
C PRO A 1001 -8.79 -9.42 -30.68
N LYS A 1002 -8.79 -10.68 -30.23
CA LYS A 1002 -8.77 -11.86 -31.13
C LYS A 1002 -10.13 -12.22 -31.74
N ILE A 1003 -11.22 -11.81 -31.09
CA ILE A 1003 -12.60 -12.20 -31.43
C ILE A 1003 -13.15 -11.41 -32.63
N PHE A 1004 -12.68 -10.18 -32.84
CA PHE A 1004 -13.18 -9.30 -33.89
C PHE A 1004 -12.53 -9.50 -35.27
N ASN A 1005 -11.47 -10.31 -35.38
CA ASN A 1005 -10.81 -10.56 -36.66
C ASN A 1005 -11.59 -11.52 -37.58
N GLU A 1006 -12.57 -12.27 -37.06
CA GLU A 1006 -13.30 -13.28 -37.86
C GLU A 1006 -14.67 -12.79 -38.40
N GLN A 1007 -15.24 -11.69 -37.87
CA GLN A 1007 -16.59 -11.24 -38.26
C GLN A 1007 -16.68 -10.29 -39.47
N ASN A 1008 -15.55 -9.88 -40.08
CA ASN A 1008 -15.55 -8.98 -41.24
C ASN A 1008 -15.75 -9.66 -42.61
N LYS A 1009 -16.26 -10.89 -42.63
CA LYS A 1009 -16.83 -11.51 -43.83
C LYS A 1009 -18.29 -11.79 -43.55
N ILE A 1010 -19.17 -10.86 -43.93
CA ILE A 1010 -20.56 -11.05 -44.37
C ILE A 1010 -21.28 -9.70 -44.20
N SER A 1011 -21.46 -8.97 -45.31
CA SER A 1011 -22.74 -8.35 -45.70
C SER A 1011 -22.53 -7.34 -46.83
N ASP A 1012 -22.52 -7.82 -48.07
CA ASP A 1012 -22.76 -6.96 -49.23
C ASP A 1012 -23.98 -7.50 -50.02
N LYS A 1013 -25.13 -6.88 -49.76
CA LYS A 1013 -26.21 -6.76 -50.73
C LYS A 1013 -26.66 -5.31 -50.70
N LYS A 1014 -26.25 -4.51 -51.70
CA LYS A 1014 -26.83 -3.19 -51.96
C LYS A 1014 -27.15 -3.04 -53.44
N SER A 1015 -28.33 -2.48 -53.67
CA SER A 1015 -28.79 -1.90 -54.92
C SER A 1015 -27.74 -0.98 -55.55
N LYS A 1016 -27.62 -0.99 -56.89
CA LYS A 1016 -26.65 -0.19 -57.64
C LYS A 1016 -27.15 1.26 -57.78
N GLU A 1017 -26.52 2.19 -57.07
CA GLU A 1017 -26.72 3.63 -57.19
C GLU A 1017 -25.68 4.23 -58.14
N ILE A 1018 -26.10 5.07 -59.10
CA ILE A 1018 -25.18 5.84 -59.95
C ILE A 1018 -24.99 7.21 -59.31
N ILE A 1019 -23.74 7.51 -58.95
CA ILE A 1019 -23.38 8.77 -58.31
C ILE A 1019 -22.46 9.54 -59.26
N ILE A 1020 -22.92 10.71 -59.76
CA ILE A 1020 -22.17 11.53 -60.70
C ILE A 1020 -21.61 12.77 -60.00
N GLY A 1021 -20.28 12.92 -59.97
CA GLY A 1021 -19.62 14.13 -59.49
C GLY A 1021 -19.79 15.29 -60.47
N ILE A 1022 -20.26 16.44 -59.99
CA ILE A 1022 -20.48 17.65 -60.81
C ILE A 1022 -20.00 18.94 -60.13
N THR A 1023 -19.60 19.93 -60.93
CA THR A 1023 -19.06 21.21 -60.42
C THR A 1023 -20.08 21.97 -59.59
N THR A 1024 -19.62 22.63 -58.52
CA THR A 1024 -20.46 23.40 -57.59
C THR A 1024 -20.67 24.86 -58.01
N SER A 1025 -19.72 25.48 -58.72
CA SER A 1025 -19.68 26.95 -58.82
C SER A 1025 -19.13 27.49 -60.15
N LYS A 1026 -17.90 27.13 -60.55
CA LYS A 1026 -17.34 27.57 -61.85
C LYS A 1026 -17.91 26.70 -63.00
N TYR A 1027 -18.31 27.36 -64.09
CA TYR A 1027 -18.74 26.74 -65.37
C TYR A 1027 -19.95 25.80 -65.27
N THR A 1028 -20.82 26.02 -64.29
CA THR A 1028 -21.97 25.15 -64.02
C THR A 1028 -22.95 25.11 -65.19
N ASP A 1029 -23.19 26.25 -65.83
CA ASP A 1029 -24.04 26.38 -67.02
C ASP A 1029 -23.59 25.44 -68.15
N LYS A 1030 -22.28 25.28 -68.32
CA LYS A 1030 -21.67 24.41 -69.35
C LYS A 1030 -21.82 22.94 -69.01
N THR A 1031 -21.49 22.56 -67.77
CA THR A 1031 -21.62 21.17 -67.33
C THR A 1031 -23.08 20.72 -67.25
N ASP A 1032 -23.98 21.63 -66.90
CA ASP A 1032 -25.43 21.36 -66.84
C ASP A 1032 -25.98 21.20 -68.25
N ARG A 1033 -25.59 22.07 -69.20
CA ARG A 1033 -25.94 21.93 -70.62
C ARG A 1033 -25.41 20.62 -71.20
N PHE A 1034 -24.17 20.24 -70.90
CA PHE A 1034 -23.62 18.94 -71.32
C PHE A 1034 -24.44 17.78 -70.75
N ALA A 1035 -24.77 17.82 -69.46
CA ALA A 1035 -25.58 16.77 -68.83
C ALA A 1035 -26.98 16.66 -69.46
N GLU A 1036 -27.65 17.78 -69.75
CA GLU A 1036 -29.00 17.78 -70.32
C GLU A 1036 -28.99 17.38 -71.81
N GLU A 1037 -28.14 18.01 -72.63
CA GLU A 1037 -28.13 17.80 -74.08
C GLU A 1037 -27.51 16.45 -74.47
N GLN A 1038 -26.45 16.02 -73.77
CA GLN A 1038 -25.68 14.82 -74.16
C GLN A 1038 -26.07 13.57 -73.39
N LEU A 1039 -26.43 13.71 -72.10
CA LEU A 1039 -26.69 12.57 -71.21
C LEU A 1039 -28.18 12.43 -70.84
N GLY A 1040 -29.04 13.40 -71.19
CA GLY A 1040 -30.45 13.37 -70.84
C GLY A 1040 -30.72 13.61 -69.35
N ILE A 1041 -29.81 14.28 -68.64
CA ILE A 1041 -29.90 14.56 -67.20
C ILE A 1041 -30.11 16.06 -67.00
N LYS A 1042 -31.28 16.46 -66.49
CA LYS A 1042 -31.55 17.84 -66.12
C LYS A 1042 -31.10 18.12 -64.70
N ILE A 1043 -30.27 19.14 -64.52
CA ILE A 1043 -29.64 19.46 -63.25
C ILE A 1043 -30.36 20.64 -62.61
N ILE A 1044 -30.79 20.45 -61.37
CA ILE A 1044 -31.54 21.42 -60.60
C ILE A 1044 -30.66 21.92 -59.46
N ARG A 1045 -30.28 23.20 -59.54
CA ARG A 1045 -29.44 23.91 -58.56
C ARG A 1045 -30.29 24.90 -57.75
N GLN A 1046 -29.99 25.04 -56.46
CA GLN A 1046 -30.63 26.02 -55.58
C GLN A 1046 -29.86 27.33 -55.57
N SER A 1047 -30.53 28.49 -55.43
CA SER A 1047 -29.85 29.80 -55.38
C SER A 1047 -28.78 29.86 -54.27
N GLY A 1048 -27.52 30.11 -54.61
CA GLY A 1048 -26.40 30.24 -53.66
C GLY A 1048 -25.18 29.38 -54.03
N ARG A 1049 -24.40 28.91 -53.04
CA ARG A 1049 -23.16 28.12 -53.24
C ARG A 1049 -23.37 26.69 -53.80
N ASN A 1050 -24.60 26.33 -54.22
CA ASN A 1050 -25.00 25.05 -54.81
C ASN A 1050 -24.44 23.80 -54.09
N LEU A 1051 -24.46 23.79 -52.75
CA LEU A 1051 -24.01 22.64 -51.95
C LEU A 1051 -24.98 21.45 -52.02
N TYR A 1052 -26.13 21.64 -52.65
CA TYR A 1052 -27.14 20.62 -52.91
C TYR A 1052 -27.60 20.72 -54.35
N VAL A 1053 -27.53 19.60 -55.08
CA VAL A 1053 -27.87 19.51 -56.50
C VAL A 1053 -28.71 18.25 -56.70
N LYS A 1054 -29.84 18.39 -57.41
CA LYS A 1054 -30.69 17.26 -57.83
C LYS A 1054 -30.54 17.04 -59.33
N GLY A 1055 -30.62 15.78 -59.76
CA GLY A 1055 -30.59 15.42 -61.17
C GLY A 1055 -31.81 14.59 -61.51
N ASP A 1056 -32.57 15.03 -62.50
CA ASP A 1056 -33.71 14.29 -63.04
C ASP A 1056 -33.35 13.75 -64.43
N ILE A 1057 -33.68 12.49 -64.68
CA ILE A 1057 -33.51 11.88 -66.01
C ILE A 1057 -34.66 12.35 -66.89
N VAL A 1058 -34.37 13.24 -67.84
CA VAL A 1058 -35.35 13.85 -68.75
C VAL A 1058 -35.36 13.21 -70.13
N ASP A 1059 -34.28 12.53 -70.54
CA ASP A 1059 -34.21 11.73 -71.76
C ASP A 1059 -33.56 10.37 -71.44
N ARG A 1060 -34.41 9.36 -71.27
CA ARG A 1060 -34.00 8.02 -70.83
C ARG A 1060 -33.17 7.28 -71.87
N ASN A 1061 -33.39 7.55 -73.16
CA ASN A 1061 -32.63 6.92 -74.24
C ASN A 1061 -31.17 7.40 -74.23
N LYS A 1062 -30.93 8.70 -74.02
CA LYS A 1062 -29.59 9.25 -73.86
C LYS A 1062 -28.90 8.75 -72.58
N PHE A 1063 -29.65 8.63 -71.49
CA PHE A 1063 -29.12 8.13 -70.22
C PHE A 1063 -28.67 6.67 -70.32
N CYS A 1064 -29.54 5.77 -70.81
CA CYS A 1064 -29.23 4.35 -70.91
C CYS A 1064 -28.03 4.05 -71.82
N LYS A 1065 -27.76 4.90 -72.83
CA LYS A 1065 -26.60 4.76 -73.73
C LYS A 1065 -25.25 4.71 -73.00
N TYR A 1066 -25.10 5.41 -71.87
CA TYR A 1066 -23.82 5.54 -71.17
C TYR A 1066 -23.76 4.87 -69.80
N PHE A 1067 -24.91 4.47 -69.26
CA PHE A 1067 -25.03 3.98 -67.88
C PHE A 1067 -25.56 2.53 -67.75
N ASP A 1068 -25.84 1.85 -68.87
CA ASP A 1068 -25.95 0.38 -69.07
C ASP A 1068 -26.80 -0.42 -68.05
N TYR A 1069 -28.07 -0.06 -67.77
CA TYR A 1069 -28.99 -0.88 -66.93
C TYR A 1069 -30.49 -0.65 -67.20
N ASP A 1070 -31.29 -1.68 -66.88
CA ASP A 1070 -32.76 -1.74 -67.04
C ASP A 1070 -33.54 -1.35 -65.75
N GLU A 1071 -34.52 -0.49 -65.97
CA GLU A 1071 -35.65 0.04 -65.18
C GLU A 1071 -35.57 0.59 -63.73
N ASP A 1072 -34.60 0.29 -62.85
CA ASP A 1072 -34.61 0.86 -61.46
C ASP A 1072 -33.23 1.34 -60.93
N VAL A 1073 -32.66 2.36 -61.58
CA VAL A 1073 -31.40 2.99 -61.14
C VAL A 1073 -31.66 4.29 -60.38
N LYS A 1074 -31.13 4.37 -59.16
CA LYS A 1074 -31.11 5.62 -58.39
C LYS A 1074 -29.95 6.50 -58.88
N LEU A 1075 -30.27 7.67 -59.44
CA LEU A 1075 -29.30 8.71 -59.80
C LEU A 1075 -29.10 9.67 -58.62
N SER A 1076 -27.85 9.86 -58.23
CA SER A 1076 -27.45 10.83 -57.21
C SER A 1076 -26.37 11.74 -57.80
N LEU A 1077 -26.51 13.06 -57.61
CA LEU A 1077 -25.48 14.03 -58.01
C LEU A 1077 -24.65 14.42 -56.79
N PHE A 1078 -23.33 14.40 -56.95
CA PHE A 1078 -22.39 14.77 -55.90
C PHE A 1078 -21.72 16.11 -56.27
N PRO A 1079 -22.17 17.24 -55.69
CA PRO A 1079 -21.56 18.53 -55.96
C PRO A 1079 -20.14 18.58 -55.36
N SER A 1080 -19.13 18.78 -56.20
CA SER A 1080 -17.72 18.89 -55.79
C SER A 1080 -16.98 19.95 -56.60
N LYS A 1081 -15.82 20.41 -56.12
CA LYS A 1081 -14.94 21.25 -56.94
C LYS A 1081 -14.26 20.38 -58.00
N PRO A 1082 -14.06 20.87 -59.24
CA PRO A 1082 -13.49 20.08 -60.32
C PRO A 1082 -12.21 19.32 -59.94
N LYS A 1083 -11.26 19.96 -59.25
CA LYS A 1083 -9.99 19.34 -58.85
C LYS A 1083 -10.10 18.18 -57.86
N ASP A 1084 -11.20 18.08 -57.09
CA ASP A 1084 -11.40 17.01 -56.11
C ASP A 1084 -12.09 15.78 -56.74
N MET A 1085 -12.67 15.96 -57.93
CA MET A 1085 -13.44 14.94 -58.63
C MET A 1085 -12.62 13.70 -59.03
N PRO A 1086 -11.38 13.81 -59.56
CA PRO A 1086 -10.58 12.63 -59.88
C PRO A 1086 -10.33 11.74 -58.65
N TRP A 1087 -10.15 12.32 -57.46
CA TRP A 1087 -10.05 11.56 -56.22
C TRP A 1087 -11.36 10.86 -55.87
N LEU A 1088 -12.50 11.58 -55.93
CA LEU A 1088 -13.81 10.99 -55.62
C LEU A 1088 -14.09 9.73 -56.46
N LEU A 1089 -13.68 9.77 -57.73
CA LEU A 1089 -13.81 8.65 -58.67
C LEU A 1089 -12.85 7.50 -58.30
N ALA A 1090 -11.59 7.80 -57.99
CA ALA A 1090 -10.61 6.80 -57.55
C ALA A 1090 -11.03 6.12 -56.22
N SER A 1091 -11.54 6.91 -55.27
CA SER A 1091 -11.93 6.47 -53.92
C SER A 1091 -13.28 5.74 -53.86
N LYS A 1092 -13.89 5.42 -55.01
CA LYS A 1092 -15.21 4.76 -55.10
C LYS A 1092 -16.38 5.58 -54.50
N ARG A 1093 -16.23 6.90 -54.32
CA ARG A 1093 -17.27 7.76 -53.71
C ARG A 1093 -18.29 8.22 -54.74
N VAL A 1094 -17.87 8.35 -55.99
CA VAL A 1094 -18.72 8.58 -57.15
C VAL A 1094 -18.43 7.50 -58.19
N THR A 1095 -19.42 7.18 -59.02
CA THR A 1095 -19.26 6.20 -60.10
C THR A 1095 -18.82 6.87 -61.40
N HIS A 1096 -19.22 8.12 -61.62
CA HIS A 1096 -18.90 8.91 -62.81
C HIS A 1096 -18.63 10.38 -62.47
N LEU A 1097 -18.04 11.13 -63.38
CA LEU A 1097 -17.79 12.57 -63.28
C LEU A 1097 -18.22 13.29 -64.54
N ILE A 1098 -18.75 14.50 -64.40
CA ILE A 1098 -18.93 15.45 -65.51
C ILE A 1098 -18.02 16.65 -65.24
N THR A 1099 -16.95 16.79 -66.01
CA THR A 1099 -15.96 17.86 -65.84
C THR A 1099 -15.13 18.05 -67.12
N PHE A 1100 -14.27 19.07 -67.14
CA PHE A 1100 -13.36 19.33 -68.24
C PHE A 1100 -12.17 18.36 -68.25
N GLU A 1101 -11.70 17.99 -69.42
CA GLU A 1101 -10.55 17.09 -69.56
C GLU A 1101 -9.28 17.61 -68.89
N THR A 1102 -9.09 18.93 -68.88
CA THR A 1102 -7.93 19.59 -68.29
C THR A 1102 -7.86 19.41 -66.78
N VAL A 1103 -8.98 19.05 -66.15
CA VAL A 1103 -9.07 18.77 -64.72
C VAL A 1103 -8.63 17.34 -64.42
N VAL A 1104 -9.09 16.37 -65.21
CA VAL A 1104 -8.82 14.95 -64.95
C VAL A 1104 -7.44 14.54 -65.44
N LYS A 1105 -6.91 15.18 -66.49
CA LYS A 1105 -5.55 14.98 -67.01
C LYS A 1105 -4.44 15.47 -66.06
N ASN A 1106 -4.77 16.29 -65.05
CA ASN A 1106 -3.83 16.67 -63.99
C ASN A 1106 -3.51 15.56 -62.99
N TYR A 1107 -4.22 14.43 -63.05
CA TYR A 1107 -4.10 13.33 -62.09
C TYR A 1107 -3.73 12.02 -62.81
N PRO A 1108 -3.13 11.04 -62.10
CA PRO A 1108 -2.91 9.70 -62.63
C PRO A 1108 -4.20 9.12 -63.22
N LYS A 1109 -4.08 8.34 -64.29
CA LYS A 1109 -5.24 7.83 -65.05
C LYS A 1109 -6.06 6.82 -64.22
N VAL A 1110 -7.08 7.31 -63.53
CA VAL A 1110 -8.05 6.56 -62.69
C VAL A 1110 -9.44 6.47 -63.32
N TYR A 1111 -9.55 6.90 -64.58
CA TYR A 1111 -10.80 7.13 -65.28
C TYR A 1111 -10.79 6.54 -66.70
N THR A 1112 -11.98 6.18 -67.17
CA THR A 1112 -12.30 5.82 -68.55
C THR A 1112 -13.14 6.94 -69.14
N LEU A 1113 -12.71 7.48 -70.29
CA LEU A 1113 -13.51 8.46 -71.03
C LEU A 1113 -14.70 7.75 -71.67
N LEU A 1114 -15.92 8.23 -71.39
CA LEU A 1114 -17.16 7.64 -71.94
C LEU A 1114 -17.77 8.50 -73.05
N HIS A 1115 -17.73 9.82 -72.91
CA HIS A 1115 -18.23 10.77 -73.91
C HIS A 1115 -17.58 12.13 -73.72
N GLU A 1116 -17.31 12.86 -74.80
CA GLU A 1116 -16.78 14.23 -74.73
C GLU A 1116 -17.29 15.14 -75.84
N VAL A 1117 -17.33 16.45 -75.57
CA VAL A 1117 -17.71 17.49 -76.52
C VAL A 1117 -16.76 18.69 -76.36
N PRO A 1118 -16.18 19.24 -77.44
CA PRO A 1118 -15.33 20.43 -77.37
C PRO A 1118 -16.15 21.67 -76.99
N ASP A 1119 -15.61 22.51 -76.10
CA ASP A 1119 -16.19 23.81 -75.76
C ASP A 1119 -15.52 24.93 -76.59
N PRO A 1120 -16.27 25.68 -77.42
CA PRO A 1120 -15.70 26.69 -78.30
C PRO A 1120 -15.31 27.99 -77.58
N ASN A 1121 -15.67 28.16 -76.30
CA ASN A 1121 -15.62 29.47 -75.65
C ASN A 1121 -14.52 29.58 -74.58
N ILE A 1122 -13.95 28.47 -74.10
CA ILE A 1122 -12.90 28.47 -73.07
C ILE A 1122 -11.51 28.12 -73.61
N CYS A 1123 -10.50 28.76 -73.04
CA CYS A 1123 -9.09 28.39 -73.21
C CYS A 1123 -8.42 28.25 -71.84
N LEU A 1124 -7.32 27.50 -71.75
CA LEU A 1124 -6.46 27.46 -70.58
C LEU A 1124 -5.29 28.39 -70.85
N ALA A 1125 -5.04 29.36 -69.97
CA ALA A 1125 -4.06 30.41 -70.17
C ALA A 1125 -3.23 30.66 -68.92
N LEU A 1126 -1.99 31.12 -69.10
CA LEU A 1126 -1.16 31.73 -68.06
C LEU A 1126 -1.48 33.22 -67.99
N LEU A 1127 -1.82 33.66 -66.79
CA LEU A 1127 -2.18 35.01 -66.45
C LEU A 1127 -1.07 35.68 -65.66
N CYS A 1128 -0.85 36.96 -65.93
CA CYS A 1128 -0.03 37.85 -65.11
C CYS A 1128 -0.86 39.07 -64.70
N ARG A 1129 -0.32 39.87 -63.78
CA ARG A 1129 -0.86 41.21 -63.53
C ARG A 1129 -0.65 42.08 -64.77
N LYS A 1130 -1.60 42.97 -65.02
CA LYS A 1130 -1.56 43.86 -66.17
C LYS A 1130 -0.28 44.71 -66.18
N GLY A 1131 0.47 44.68 -67.28
CA GLY A 1131 1.72 45.42 -67.44
C GLY A 1131 2.95 44.76 -66.78
N ALA A 1132 2.83 43.56 -66.22
CA ALA A 1132 3.98 42.83 -65.68
C ALA A 1132 4.92 42.38 -66.81
N CYS A 1133 6.22 42.70 -66.67
CA CYS A 1133 7.24 42.26 -67.62
C CYS A 1133 7.66 40.80 -67.32
N ILE A 1134 7.28 39.87 -68.19
CA ILE A 1134 7.56 38.44 -68.05
C ILE A 1134 8.58 38.03 -69.12
N GLU A 1135 9.83 37.82 -68.70
CA GLU A 1135 10.95 37.43 -69.57
C GLU A 1135 11.56 36.10 -69.10
N PRO A 1136 11.02 34.93 -69.55
CA PRO A 1136 11.47 33.62 -69.09
C PRO A 1136 12.96 33.35 -69.29
N GLU A 1137 13.58 33.98 -70.29
CA GLU A 1137 15.00 33.83 -70.60
C GLU A 1137 15.93 34.43 -69.53
N LYS A 1138 15.40 35.31 -68.68
CA LYS A 1138 16.14 35.89 -67.53
C LYS A 1138 15.96 35.10 -66.25
N TRP A 1139 15.16 34.03 -66.25
CA TRP A 1139 14.94 33.22 -65.05
C TRP A 1139 16.16 32.33 -64.79
N THR A 1140 16.64 32.35 -63.55
CA THR A 1140 17.83 31.59 -63.12
C THR A 1140 17.55 30.84 -61.83
N HIS A 1141 18.47 29.98 -61.41
CA HIS A 1141 18.37 29.30 -60.13
C HIS A 1141 18.32 30.24 -58.92
N GLU A 1142 18.89 31.45 -59.04
CA GLU A 1142 18.93 32.44 -57.96
C GLU A 1142 17.72 33.38 -57.99
N ASN A 1143 17.06 33.53 -59.14
CA ASN A 1143 15.89 34.39 -59.33
C ASN A 1143 14.73 33.60 -59.95
N LYS A 1144 14.22 32.63 -59.19
CA LYS A 1144 13.13 31.76 -59.64
C LYS A 1144 11.78 32.42 -59.39
N PRO A 1145 10.95 32.62 -60.42
CA PRO A 1145 9.58 33.07 -60.20
C PRO A 1145 8.73 31.96 -59.57
N LEU A 1146 7.78 32.37 -58.73
CA LEU A 1146 6.75 31.50 -58.19
C LEU A 1146 5.52 31.54 -59.11
N ILE A 1147 5.04 30.37 -59.51
CA ILE A 1147 3.94 30.18 -60.46
C ILE A 1147 2.87 29.35 -59.77
N ALA A 1148 1.70 29.94 -59.55
CA ALA A 1148 0.56 29.26 -58.95
C ALA A 1148 -0.17 28.43 -60.02
N ALA A 1149 -0.13 27.11 -59.91
CA ALA A 1149 -0.70 26.22 -60.91
C ALA A 1149 -1.83 25.34 -60.34
N GLU A 1150 -3.05 25.53 -60.84
CA GLU A 1150 -4.19 24.61 -60.65
C GLU A 1150 -4.10 23.43 -61.63
N HIS A 1151 -3.63 23.66 -62.86
CA HIS A 1151 -3.39 22.67 -63.92
C HIS A 1151 -1.90 22.41 -64.19
N VAL A 1152 -1.22 21.97 -63.13
CA VAL A 1152 0.23 21.68 -63.09
C VAL A 1152 0.73 20.92 -64.32
N SER A 1153 0.09 19.81 -64.72
CA SER A 1153 0.56 18.99 -65.83
C SER A 1153 0.55 19.73 -67.17
N HIS A 1154 -0.43 20.60 -67.37
CA HIS A 1154 -0.54 21.41 -68.58
C HIS A 1154 0.46 22.57 -68.60
N VAL A 1155 0.68 23.22 -67.45
CA VAL A 1155 1.68 24.29 -67.31
C VAL A 1155 3.09 23.76 -67.50
N THR A 1156 3.44 22.65 -66.85
CA THR A 1156 4.75 22.02 -66.99
C THR A 1156 5.03 21.64 -68.43
N ARG A 1157 4.08 20.97 -69.10
CA ARG A 1157 4.23 20.59 -70.50
C ARG A 1157 4.39 21.79 -71.43
N PHE A 1158 3.63 22.85 -71.21
CA PHE A 1158 3.76 24.07 -72.00
C PHE A 1158 5.15 24.70 -71.84
N PHE A 1159 5.71 24.74 -70.63
CA PHE A 1159 7.07 25.24 -70.41
C PHE A 1159 8.15 24.34 -71.02
N GLU A 1160 7.99 23.02 -70.95
CA GLU A 1160 8.87 22.06 -71.63
C GLU A 1160 8.84 22.26 -73.16
N GLU A 1161 7.65 22.37 -73.76
CA GLU A 1161 7.49 22.59 -75.21
C GLU A 1161 8.06 23.94 -75.68
N ASN A 1162 8.18 24.92 -74.79
CA ASN A 1162 8.80 26.22 -75.05
C ASN A 1162 10.27 26.30 -74.56
N ASN A 1163 10.91 25.17 -74.25
CA ASN A 1163 12.32 25.07 -73.81
C ASN A 1163 12.67 25.88 -72.54
N ILE A 1164 11.71 26.11 -71.63
CA ILE A 1164 11.96 26.78 -70.34
C ILE A 1164 12.42 25.73 -69.33
N ASN A 1165 13.63 25.90 -68.77
CA ASN A 1165 14.23 24.90 -67.88
C ASN A 1165 13.44 24.80 -66.54
N PRO A 1166 12.93 23.61 -66.16
CA PRO A 1166 12.18 23.39 -64.91
C PRO A 1166 12.93 23.81 -63.64
N SER A 1167 14.26 23.88 -63.70
CA SER A 1167 15.08 24.28 -62.56
C SER A 1167 15.06 25.79 -62.29
N THR A 1168 14.57 26.59 -63.23
CA THR A 1168 14.60 28.07 -63.20
C THR A 1168 13.31 28.72 -62.71
N TYR A 1169 12.25 27.96 -62.42
CA TYR A 1169 11.01 28.45 -61.82
C TYR A 1169 10.53 27.53 -60.70
N HIS A 1170 9.65 28.03 -59.84
CA HIS A 1170 8.96 27.25 -58.83
C HIS A 1170 7.47 27.19 -59.18
N LEU A 1171 6.98 25.97 -59.40
CA LEU A 1171 5.58 25.71 -59.70
C LEU A 1171 4.89 25.21 -58.44
N ASP A 1172 4.11 26.09 -57.84
CA ASP A 1172 3.37 25.83 -56.61
C ASP A 1172 1.98 25.35 -56.97
N ARG A 1173 1.65 24.13 -56.54
CA ARG A 1173 0.31 23.59 -56.67
C ARG A 1173 -0.60 24.25 -55.65
N VAL A 1174 -1.64 24.92 -56.12
CA VAL A 1174 -2.55 25.68 -55.25
C VAL A 1174 -3.88 24.96 -54.99
N THR A 1175 -4.35 25.00 -53.73
CA THR A 1175 -5.58 24.33 -53.26
C THR A 1175 -6.84 25.19 -53.37
N GLY A 1176 -6.72 26.45 -53.83
CA GLY A 1176 -7.81 27.37 -54.21
C GLY A 1176 -7.81 27.68 -55.72
N SER A 1177 -8.42 28.81 -56.13
CA SER A 1177 -8.35 29.29 -57.52
C SER A 1177 -6.98 29.93 -57.74
N SER A 1178 -6.20 29.45 -58.69
CA SER A 1178 -4.90 30.01 -59.07
C SER A 1178 -4.95 31.51 -59.38
N GLU A 1179 -6.00 31.97 -60.09
CA GLU A 1179 -6.33 33.39 -60.25
C GLU A 1179 -6.39 34.12 -58.91
N GLY A 1180 -7.07 33.54 -57.93
CA GLY A 1180 -7.25 34.11 -56.60
C GLY A 1180 -5.95 34.18 -55.79
N TYR A 1181 -4.99 33.28 -56.00
CA TYR A 1181 -3.67 33.41 -55.37
C TYR A 1181 -2.89 34.57 -55.98
N VAL A 1182 -2.95 34.74 -57.31
CA VAL A 1182 -2.31 35.89 -57.96
C VAL A 1182 -3.01 37.20 -57.60
N VAL A 1183 -4.32 37.24 -57.43
CA VAL A 1183 -5.04 38.46 -57.01
C VAL A 1183 -4.80 38.80 -55.55
N ASN A 1184 -4.91 37.82 -54.65
CA ASN A 1184 -4.86 38.07 -53.21
C ASN A 1184 -3.43 38.11 -52.65
N THR A 1185 -2.42 37.66 -53.39
CA THR A 1185 -1.03 37.66 -52.93
C THR A 1185 -0.07 38.18 -53.99
N ASN A 1186 0.87 39.04 -53.58
CA ASN A 1186 1.95 39.55 -54.44
C ASN A 1186 3.12 38.56 -54.61
N GLN A 1187 2.97 37.34 -54.11
CA GLN A 1187 4.02 36.33 -54.10
C GLN A 1187 4.19 35.64 -55.46
N TYR A 1188 3.09 35.44 -56.19
CA TYR A 1188 3.08 34.71 -57.45
C TYR A 1188 3.23 35.65 -58.65
N LEU A 1189 4.12 35.28 -59.57
CA LEU A 1189 4.39 35.99 -60.83
C LEU A 1189 3.37 35.62 -61.91
N LEU A 1190 3.03 34.33 -62.01
CA LEU A 1190 2.07 33.79 -62.98
C LEU A 1190 1.07 32.87 -62.28
N ALA A 1191 -0.14 32.77 -62.83
CA ALA A 1191 -1.09 31.71 -62.52
C ALA A 1191 -1.69 31.15 -63.79
N ASP A 1192 -2.00 29.86 -63.82
CA ASP A 1192 -2.85 29.33 -64.89
C ASP A 1192 -4.33 29.52 -64.58
N ALA A 1193 -5.18 29.61 -65.60
CA ALA A 1193 -6.61 29.67 -65.42
C ALA A 1193 -7.35 29.26 -66.67
N ILE A 1194 -8.48 28.58 -66.51
CA ILE A 1194 -9.46 28.46 -67.60
C ILE A 1194 -10.15 29.82 -67.72
N VAL A 1195 -10.18 30.39 -68.91
CA VAL A 1195 -10.76 31.72 -69.18
C VAL A 1195 -11.79 31.60 -70.30
N GLU A 1196 -12.99 32.09 -70.04
CA GLU A 1196 -14.09 32.14 -71.02
C GLU A 1196 -14.27 33.54 -71.63
N THR A 1197 -14.39 34.56 -70.77
CA THR A 1197 -14.59 35.97 -71.13
C THR A 1197 -13.56 36.86 -70.42
N GLY A 1198 -13.15 37.97 -71.05
CA GLY A 1198 -12.13 38.88 -70.50
C GLY A 1198 -12.58 39.66 -69.25
N ARG A 1199 -13.87 39.61 -68.89
CA ARG A 1199 -14.45 40.38 -67.80
C ARG A 1199 -13.81 40.06 -66.45
N THR A 1200 -13.58 38.78 -66.14
CA THR A 1200 -12.92 38.35 -64.90
C THR A 1200 -11.47 38.83 -64.83
N LEU A 1201 -10.80 38.97 -65.98
CA LEU A 1201 -9.43 39.48 -66.05
C LEU A 1201 -9.41 41.00 -65.81
N GLU A 1202 -10.32 41.73 -66.46
CA GLU A 1202 -10.49 43.17 -66.27
C GLU A 1202 -10.86 43.55 -64.84
N GLU A 1203 -11.79 42.81 -64.22
CA GLU A 1203 -12.24 43.06 -62.84
C GLU A 1203 -11.16 42.79 -61.78
N ASN A 1204 -10.12 42.01 -62.12
CA ASN A 1204 -9.04 41.64 -61.21
C ASN A 1204 -7.66 42.20 -61.62
N ASP A 1205 -7.61 43.11 -62.59
CA ASP A 1205 -6.39 43.72 -63.15
C ASP A 1205 -5.35 42.68 -63.63
N LEU A 1206 -5.84 41.61 -64.26
CA LEU A 1206 -5.04 40.55 -64.86
C LEU A 1206 -5.06 40.64 -66.39
N GLU A 1207 -4.04 40.09 -67.04
CA GLU A 1207 -4.02 39.89 -68.50
C GLU A 1207 -3.49 38.50 -68.87
N ILE A 1208 -3.89 38.01 -70.05
CA ILE A 1208 -3.36 36.75 -70.58
C ILE A 1208 -1.95 37.00 -71.10
N TRP A 1209 -0.96 36.38 -70.45
CA TRP A 1209 0.40 36.38 -70.95
C TRP A 1209 0.56 35.40 -72.12
N LYS A 1210 0.13 34.15 -71.92
CA LYS A 1210 0.17 33.09 -72.95
C LYS A 1210 -1.01 32.15 -72.83
N VAL A 1211 -1.52 31.71 -73.98
CA VAL A 1211 -2.54 30.66 -74.05
C VAL A 1211 -1.83 29.30 -74.08
N ILE A 1212 -2.15 28.43 -73.12
CA ILE A 1212 -1.63 27.05 -73.02
C ILE A 1212 -2.45 26.13 -73.94
N ILE A 1213 -3.78 26.21 -73.87
CA ILE A 1213 -4.70 25.44 -74.72
C ILE A 1213 -5.71 26.40 -75.33
N PRO A 1214 -5.79 26.52 -76.66
CA PRO A 1214 -6.65 27.48 -77.33
C PRO A 1214 -8.14 27.09 -77.26
N LYS A 1215 -8.99 28.08 -77.56
CA LYS A 1215 -10.45 27.89 -77.62
C LYS A 1215 -10.83 26.81 -78.63
N GLY A 1216 -11.82 25.98 -78.29
CA GLY A 1216 -12.26 24.86 -79.13
C GLY A 1216 -11.45 23.57 -78.98
N GLN A 1217 -10.37 23.57 -78.17
CA GLN A 1217 -9.58 22.37 -77.88
C GLN A 1217 -9.78 21.79 -76.48
N ILE A 1218 -10.53 22.48 -75.59
CA ILE A 1218 -10.88 21.94 -74.26
C ILE A 1218 -12.22 21.23 -74.34
N HIS A 1219 -12.25 19.97 -73.91
CA HIS A 1219 -13.45 19.14 -73.93
C HIS A 1219 -14.14 19.07 -72.56
N ILE A 1220 -15.47 19.14 -72.55
CA ILE A 1220 -16.32 18.71 -71.44
C ILE A 1220 -16.65 17.24 -71.66
N ALA A 1221 -16.51 16.42 -70.62
CA ALA A 1221 -16.63 15.00 -70.77
C ALA A 1221 -17.29 14.30 -69.60
N LEU A 1222 -17.89 13.15 -69.91
CA LEU A 1222 -18.31 12.13 -68.97
C LEU A 1222 -17.17 11.13 -68.77
N TYR A 1223 -16.75 11.00 -67.52
CA TYR A 1223 -15.73 10.03 -67.12
C TYR A 1223 -16.35 8.97 -66.23
N GLY A 1224 -16.18 7.70 -66.61
CA GLY A 1224 -16.40 6.55 -65.75
C GLY A 1224 -15.12 6.18 -65.01
N ARG A 1225 -15.23 5.36 -63.98
CA ARG A 1225 -14.07 4.80 -63.29
C ARG A 1225 -13.39 3.73 -64.16
N CYS A 1226 -12.05 3.62 -64.10
CA CYS A 1226 -11.38 2.40 -64.57
C CYS A 1226 -11.75 1.20 -63.69
N ASN A 1227 -11.92 0.03 -64.31
CA ASN A 1227 -12.06 -1.24 -63.58
C ASN A 1227 -10.75 -1.63 -62.89
#